data_AF-W2QFZ9-F1
#
_entry.id   AF-W2QFZ9-F1
#
_cell.length_a   1.000
_cell.length_b   1.000
_cell.length_c   1.000
_cell.angle_alpha   90.00
_cell.angle_beta   90.00
_cell.angle_gamma   90.00
#
_symmetry.space_group_name_H-M   'P 1'
#
loop_
_entity.id
_entity.type
_entity.pdbx_description
1 polymer ?
#
loop_
_entity_poly.entity_id
_entity_poly.type
_entity_poly.pdbx_seq_one_letter_code
_entity_poly.pdbx_strand_id
1 'polypeptide(L)'
;MELRLLVGTSLVRLSQMEGVTRSVYAEQVLPRLLDDVVLACKDCMAQQYLMDCIIQVFPDEFHLQNLERMLDAMEKLQTNVDVALILAALLERLTKYRETQGSVTIAGQQEVEVADRSNAEQEHQDALKVFQQLMDTTTKLLLRSSRYVSGQSPSESGNGDVHLTAVLPYFVTFAAFTLTWLGSSSKNRNSDTTTALQQVVSGCLTFLRERTAWRVDKDKQKRQLVVSQLESLALTLLRVLSIQDLMQIPALRELLELMPWQGAWKDVALAWIRVLLARHERVHDEKQMDFLLQILAPLVRDDPNELQSPSPATATEAEKRKETEIFEAEQQTLAKVVHLVTNDDLDVKFRVFSVARRAFLQSGVFRIRFTLVPLIYQSLALARDLAAHSKEKTQAQGQETKPELETATPTDNVKIFVTTPRQVLQFVHEMVTALASKQDALSVSCVHLFLQCALVADGCAFEAVAYEFITQAFIVYEDQITLAREQWRALELMVASLRATRNLSSANYEVLATKTTQYAARLLKKNEQALMVLNCAHLFWHPSQQDGKRVRECLQRSLRIADAMKDTTSNQVPLFLEILEAYLYFYEVQTPEVTHNYLVGLLALVKDHLDNMEHGQLRREGEFRYRAVVRYMDTLGISDDALSTSSSSSSRAS
;
A
#
# COMPACT_ATOMS: atom_id res chain seq x y z
N MET A 1 -51.79 -3.60 -16.17
CA MET A 1 -51.18 -2.81 -15.09
C MET A 1 -52.22 -2.28 -14.11
N GLU A 2 -53.34 -1.70 -14.60
CA GLU A 2 -54.41 -1.15 -13.74
C GLU A 2 -55.06 -2.17 -12.79
N LEU A 3 -55.28 -3.41 -13.24
CA LEU A 3 -55.83 -4.49 -12.38
C LEU A 3 -54.87 -4.92 -11.25
N ARG A 4 -53.55 -4.81 -11.46
CA ARG A 4 -52.55 -5.12 -10.42
C ARG A 4 -52.68 -4.14 -9.26
N LEU A 5 -52.73 -2.84 -9.57
CA LEU A 5 -52.90 -1.76 -8.58
C LEU A 5 -54.21 -1.91 -7.77
N LEU A 6 -55.28 -2.42 -8.37
CA LEU A 6 -56.55 -2.67 -7.68
C LEU A 6 -56.44 -3.81 -6.65
N VAL A 7 -55.74 -4.90 -6.99
CA VAL A 7 -55.50 -6.01 -6.06
C VAL A 7 -54.53 -5.57 -4.96
N GLY A 8 -53.48 -4.83 -5.30
CA GLY A 8 -52.54 -4.27 -4.33
C GLY A 8 -53.23 -3.36 -3.31
N THR A 9 -54.09 -2.43 -3.77
CA THR A 9 -54.86 -1.54 -2.86
C THR A 9 -55.83 -2.30 -1.95
N SER A 10 -56.38 -3.42 -2.42
CA SER A 10 -57.23 -4.28 -1.60
C SER A 10 -56.44 -4.98 -0.49
N LEU A 11 -55.23 -5.48 -0.80
CA LEU A 11 -54.32 -6.05 0.20
C LEU A 11 -53.85 -4.99 1.20
N VAL A 12 -53.57 -3.76 0.73
CA VAL A 12 -53.19 -2.62 1.61
C VAL A 12 -54.31 -2.29 2.59
N ARG A 13 -55.56 -2.27 2.13
CA ARG A 13 -56.70 -2.08 3.04
C ARG A 13 -56.77 -3.20 4.07
N LEU A 14 -56.50 -4.44 3.66
CA LEU A 14 -56.52 -5.59 4.57
C LEU A 14 -55.42 -5.51 5.64
N SER A 15 -54.22 -5.03 5.31
CA SER A 15 -53.17 -4.83 6.32
C SER A 15 -53.45 -3.66 7.27
N GLN A 16 -54.28 -2.69 6.85
CA GLN A 16 -54.69 -1.54 7.65
C GLN A 16 -55.96 -1.78 8.49
N MET A 17 -56.61 -2.94 8.38
CA MET A 17 -57.84 -3.22 9.14
C MET A 17 -57.57 -3.33 10.64
N GLU A 18 -58.28 -2.53 11.43
CA GLU A 18 -58.33 -2.65 12.88
C GLU A 18 -58.89 -4.04 13.27
N GLY A 19 -58.04 -4.91 13.82
CA GLY A 19 -58.40 -6.27 14.22
C GLY A 19 -57.53 -7.38 13.64
N VAL A 20 -56.67 -7.07 12.65
CA VAL A 20 -55.67 -8.04 12.16
C VAL A 20 -54.50 -8.10 13.16
N THR A 21 -54.68 -8.89 14.22
CA THR A 21 -53.61 -9.20 15.17
C THR A 21 -52.69 -10.28 14.60
N ARG A 22 -51.50 -10.44 15.23
CA ARG A 22 -50.51 -11.45 14.85
C ARG A 22 -51.12 -12.86 14.71
N SER A 23 -52.02 -13.25 15.62
CA SER A 23 -52.69 -14.56 15.59
C SER A 23 -53.71 -14.70 14.46
N VAL A 24 -54.54 -13.67 14.24
CA VAL A 24 -55.54 -13.67 13.15
C VAL A 24 -54.85 -13.75 11.79
N TYR A 25 -53.72 -13.06 11.63
CA TYR A 25 -52.94 -13.14 10.40
C TYR A 25 -52.42 -14.55 10.13
N ALA A 26 -51.80 -15.19 11.13
CA ALA A 26 -51.21 -16.53 10.99
C ALA A 26 -52.25 -17.63 10.74
N GLU A 27 -53.40 -17.56 11.42
CA GLU A 27 -54.41 -18.63 11.39
C GLU A 27 -55.45 -18.48 10.27
N GLN A 28 -55.79 -17.24 9.88
CA GLN A 28 -56.95 -17.00 9.02
C GLN A 28 -56.61 -16.26 7.71
N VAL A 29 -55.75 -15.25 7.77
CA VAL A 29 -55.47 -14.39 6.61
C VAL A 29 -54.44 -15.01 5.69
N LEU A 30 -53.23 -15.28 6.20
CA LEU A 30 -52.13 -15.80 5.39
C LEU A 30 -52.43 -17.15 4.73
N PRO A 31 -53.06 -18.14 5.42
CA PRO A 31 -53.45 -19.41 4.80
C PRO A 31 -54.33 -19.23 3.58
N ARG A 32 -55.38 -18.40 3.70
CA ARG A 32 -56.32 -18.15 2.61
C ARG A 32 -55.68 -17.38 1.47
N LEU A 33 -54.81 -16.42 1.76
CA LEU A 33 -54.07 -15.70 0.72
C LEU A 33 -53.11 -16.62 -0.04
N LEU A 34 -52.37 -17.48 0.66
CA LEU A 34 -51.42 -18.38 0.00
C LEU A 34 -52.13 -19.52 -0.73
N ASP A 35 -53.00 -20.28 -0.05
CA ASP A 35 -53.59 -21.51 -0.56
C ASP A 35 -54.73 -21.20 -1.56
N ASP A 36 -55.66 -20.31 -1.20
CA ASP A 36 -56.88 -20.07 -2.00
C ASP A 36 -56.70 -18.99 -3.08
N VAL A 37 -55.74 -18.08 -2.93
CA VAL A 37 -55.53 -16.97 -3.88
C VAL A 37 -54.27 -17.19 -4.73
N VAL A 38 -53.10 -17.35 -4.10
CA VAL A 38 -51.82 -17.47 -4.84
C VAL A 38 -51.70 -18.83 -5.51
N LEU A 39 -51.79 -19.93 -4.77
CA LEU A 39 -51.57 -21.28 -5.30
C LEU A 39 -52.72 -21.75 -6.21
N ALA A 40 -53.94 -21.29 -5.96
CA ALA A 40 -55.07 -21.53 -6.86
C ALA A 40 -54.94 -20.78 -8.21
N CYS A 41 -54.19 -19.67 -8.24
CA CYS A 41 -53.99 -18.90 -9.46
C CYS A 41 -53.13 -19.69 -10.45
N LYS A 42 -53.61 -19.86 -11.69
CA LYS A 42 -52.87 -20.57 -12.75
C LYS A 42 -51.95 -19.68 -13.59
N ASP A 43 -51.84 -18.39 -13.26
CA ASP A 43 -51.03 -17.41 -13.98
C ASP A 43 -49.74 -17.09 -13.19
N CYS A 44 -48.59 -17.39 -13.79
CA CYS A 44 -47.28 -17.17 -13.18
C CYS A 44 -47.00 -15.69 -12.88
N MET A 45 -47.45 -14.76 -13.73
CA MET A 45 -47.25 -13.33 -13.53
C MET A 45 -48.11 -12.80 -12.38
N ALA A 46 -49.31 -13.37 -12.21
CA ALA A 46 -50.18 -13.05 -11.09
C ALA A 46 -49.63 -13.63 -9.78
N GLN A 47 -49.15 -14.88 -9.78
CA GLN A 47 -48.50 -15.49 -8.62
C GLN A 47 -47.29 -14.68 -8.15
N GLN A 48 -46.42 -14.28 -9.07
CA GLN A 48 -45.24 -13.46 -8.76
C GLN A 48 -45.64 -12.11 -8.14
N TYR A 49 -46.60 -11.41 -8.77
CA TYR A 49 -47.06 -10.11 -8.29
C TYR A 49 -47.75 -10.19 -6.92
N LEU A 50 -48.59 -11.22 -6.71
CA LEU A 50 -49.31 -11.40 -5.46
C LEU A 50 -48.36 -11.73 -4.31
N MET A 51 -47.37 -12.60 -4.53
CA MET A 51 -46.34 -12.88 -3.52
C MET A 51 -45.53 -11.63 -3.17
N ASP A 52 -45.11 -10.84 -4.17
CA ASP A 52 -44.41 -9.58 -3.95
C ASP A 52 -45.30 -8.57 -3.19
N CYS A 53 -46.59 -8.48 -3.52
CA CYS A 53 -47.54 -7.65 -2.77
C CYS A 53 -47.70 -8.09 -1.32
N ILE A 54 -47.81 -9.41 -1.06
CA ILE A 54 -47.89 -9.91 0.32
C ILE A 54 -46.63 -9.50 1.08
N ILE A 55 -45.44 -9.69 0.48
CA ILE A 55 -44.17 -9.28 1.08
C ILE A 55 -44.10 -7.78 1.29
N GLN A 56 -44.65 -6.93 0.42
CA GLN A 56 -44.57 -5.46 0.51
C GLN A 56 -45.65 -4.82 1.40
N VAL A 57 -46.78 -5.47 1.62
CA VAL A 57 -47.94 -4.85 2.27
C VAL A 57 -48.06 -5.18 3.76
N PHE A 58 -47.66 -6.39 4.18
CA PHE A 58 -47.79 -6.81 5.57
C PHE A 58 -46.56 -6.45 6.41
N PRO A 59 -46.67 -6.30 7.74
CA PRO A 59 -45.53 -6.01 8.63
C PRO A 59 -44.45 -7.11 8.69
N ASP A 60 -43.20 -6.71 8.96
CA ASP A 60 -42.03 -7.61 9.00
C ASP A 60 -42.15 -8.72 10.07
N GLU A 61 -42.70 -8.37 11.24
CA GLU A 61 -42.93 -9.30 12.34
C GLU A 61 -43.84 -10.47 11.93
N PHE A 62 -44.83 -10.20 11.07
CA PHE A 62 -45.76 -11.21 10.59
C PHE A 62 -45.08 -12.17 9.62
N HIS A 63 -44.14 -11.66 8.81
CA HIS A 63 -43.32 -12.47 7.92
C HIS A 63 -42.35 -13.36 8.68
N LEU A 64 -41.68 -12.84 9.72
CA LEU A 64 -40.75 -13.63 10.55
C LEU A 64 -41.43 -14.81 11.25
N GLN A 65 -42.63 -14.59 11.80
CA GLN A 65 -43.38 -15.65 12.49
C GLN A 65 -43.89 -16.74 11.53
N ASN A 66 -44.22 -16.36 10.29
CA ASN A 66 -44.82 -17.27 9.31
C ASN A 66 -43.88 -17.62 8.15
N LEU A 67 -42.57 -17.47 8.37
CA LEU A 67 -41.56 -17.62 7.33
C LEU A 67 -41.60 -19.02 6.70
N GLU A 68 -41.64 -20.07 7.53
CA GLU A 68 -41.72 -21.47 7.07
C GLU A 68 -42.90 -21.68 6.11
N ARG A 69 -44.08 -21.18 6.46
CA ARG A 69 -45.28 -21.30 5.63
C ARG A 69 -45.18 -20.52 4.32
N MET A 70 -44.57 -19.33 4.35
CA MET A 70 -44.32 -18.55 3.13
C MET A 70 -43.32 -19.27 2.21
N LEU A 71 -42.24 -19.82 2.77
CA LEU A 71 -41.23 -20.57 2.00
C LEU A 71 -41.83 -21.86 1.41
N ASP A 72 -42.64 -22.60 2.18
CA ASP A 72 -43.37 -23.78 1.69
C ASP A 72 -44.34 -23.45 0.54
N ALA A 73 -45.00 -22.29 0.60
CA ALA A 73 -45.84 -21.82 -0.49
C ALA A 73 -45.01 -21.48 -1.73
N MET A 74 -43.82 -20.87 -1.56
CA MET A 74 -42.87 -20.63 -2.66
C MET A 74 -42.40 -21.94 -3.30
N GLU A 75 -42.24 -23.02 -2.52
CA GLU A 75 -41.93 -24.34 -3.05
C GLU A 75 -43.06 -24.91 -3.94
N LYS A 76 -44.31 -24.50 -3.75
CA LYS A 76 -45.47 -24.98 -4.51
C LYS A 76 -45.86 -24.09 -5.70
N LEU A 77 -45.19 -22.96 -5.90
CA LEU A 77 -45.43 -22.06 -7.05
C LEU A 77 -45.14 -22.75 -8.39
N GLN A 78 -45.72 -22.22 -9.47
CA GLN A 78 -45.48 -22.73 -10.82
C GLN A 78 -44.01 -22.60 -11.24
N THR A 79 -43.57 -23.46 -12.16
CA THR A 79 -42.16 -23.57 -12.59
C THR A 79 -41.61 -22.30 -13.25
N ASN A 80 -42.48 -21.50 -13.88
CA ASN A 80 -42.10 -20.29 -14.60
C ASN A 80 -42.11 -19.02 -13.72
N VAL A 81 -42.48 -19.14 -12.44
CA VAL A 81 -42.42 -18.02 -11.51
C VAL A 81 -40.96 -17.76 -11.12
N ASP A 82 -40.55 -16.50 -11.17
CA ASP A 82 -39.23 -16.09 -10.74
C ASP A 82 -39.16 -15.98 -9.21
N VAL A 83 -38.87 -17.11 -8.57
CA VAL A 83 -38.79 -17.22 -7.11
C VAL A 83 -37.59 -16.44 -6.56
N ALA A 84 -36.51 -16.24 -7.34
CA ALA A 84 -35.33 -15.51 -6.89
C ALA A 84 -35.65 -14.03 -6.64
N LEU A 85 -36.48 -13.41 -7.49
CA LEU A 85 -36.95 -12.03 -7.26
C LEU A 85 -37.82 -11.91 -6.00
N ILE A 86 -38.71 -12.87 -5.77
CA ILE A 86 -39.58 -12.88 -4.58
C ILE A 86 -38.72 -13.03 -3.31
N LEU A 87 -37.76 -13.95 -3.32
CA LEU A 87 -36.84 -14.13 -2.19
C LEU A 87 -35.94 -12.91 -1.99
N ALA A 88 -35.45 -12.27 -3.06
CA ALA A 88 -34.67 -11.04 -2.96
C ALA A 88 -35.46 -9.92 -2.28
N ALA A 89 -36.72 -9.71 -2.67
CA ALA A 89 -37.61 -8.72 -2.05
C ALA A 89 -37.82 -8.99 -0.55
N LEU A 90 -37.99 -10.27 -0.17
CA LEU A 90 -38.09 -10.68 1.23
C LEU A 90 -36.79 -10.36 2.00
N LEU A 91 -35.63 -10.71 1.44
CA LEU A 91 -34.33 -10.46 2.08
C LEU A 91 -34.05 -8.97 2.27
N GLU A 92 -34.30 -8.14 1.25
CA GLU A 92 -34.14 -6.68 1.34
C GLU A 92 -35.03 -6.08 2.42
N ARG A 93 -36.27 -6.57 2.52
CA ARG A 93 -37.21 -6.12 3.52
C ARG A 93 -36.77 -6.50 4.93
N LEU A 94 -36.35 -7.74 5.14
CA LEU A 94 -35.80 -8.19 6.43
C LEU A 94 -34.49 -7.49 6.79
N THR A 95 -33.66 -7.15 5.80
CA THR A 95 -32.43 -6.35 5.99
C THR A 95 -32.79 -4.98 6.56
N LYS A 96 -33.72 -4.25 5.92
CA LYS A 96 -34.20 -2.93 6.38
C LYS A 96 -34.84 -3.01 7.77
N TYR A 97 -35.61 -4.07 8.05
CA TYR A 97 -36.15 -4.30 9.38
C TYR A 97 -35.04 -4.43 10.43
N ARG A 98 -33.97 -5.17 10.15
CA ARG A 98 -32.84 -5.30 11.08
C ARG A 98 -32.08 -3.99 11.26
N GLU A 99 -31.85 -3.23 10.20
CA GLU A 99 -31.18 -1.91 10.26
C GLU A 99 -31.96 -0.92 11.13
N THR A 100 -33.29 -0.90 11.02
CA THR A 100 -34.14 -0.03 11.85
C THR A 100 -34.12 -0.42 13.32
N GLN A 101 -34.14 -1.72 13.63
CA GLN A 101 -34.01 -2.23 15.00
C GLN A 101 -32.61 -1.95 15.61
N GLY A 102 -31.55 -2.03 14.81
CA GLY A 102 -30.18 -1.71 15.25
C GLY A 102 -29.94 -0.22 15.54
N SER A 103 -30.63 0.69 14.85
CA SER A 103 -30.51 2.14 15.10
C SER A 103 -31.17 2.59 16.41
N VAL A 104 -32.27 1.93 16.80
CA VAL A 104 -33.03 2.26 18.02
C VAL A 104 -32.29 1.86 19.30
N THR A 105 -31.48 0.80 19.24
CA THR A 105 -30.73 0.27 20.39
C THR A 105 -29.47 1.10 20.74
N ILE A 106 -28.84 1.76 19.76
CA ILE A 106 -27.64 2.60 19.98
C ILE A 106 -27.98 3.92 20.71
N ALA A 107 -29.21 4.41 20.63
CA ALA A 107 -29.64 5.64 21.29
C ALA A 107 -30.00 5.46 22.79
N GLY A 108 -30.07 4.23 23.30
CA GLY A 108 -30.74 3.94 24.58
C GLY A 108 -29.95 3.17 25.65
N GLN A 109 -28.66 2.84 25.47
CA GLN A 109 -27.95 1.97 26.42
C GLN A 109 -26.77 2.67 27.12
N GLN A 110 -27.08 3.35 28.23
CA GLN A 110 -26.29 3.28 29.45
C GLN A 110 -27.13 2.49 30.47
N GLU A 111 -26.50 1.47 31.07
CA GLU A 111 -26.99 0.62 32.17
C GLU A 111 -27.95 -0.53 31.79
N VAL A 112 -27.44 -1.78 31.81
CA VAL A 112 -27.88 -2.94 32.64
C VAL A 112 -27.13 -4.18 32.12
N GLU A 113 -25.96 -4.47 32.69
CA GLU A 113 -25.22 -5.72 32.42
C GLU A 113 -25.62 -6.80 33.43
N VAL A 114 -26.11 -7.95 32.93
CA VAL A 114 -26.00 -9.34 33.44
C VAL A 114 -27.22 -10.20 33.00
N ALA A 115 -28.42 -9.64 32.87
CA ALA A 115 -29.62 -10.36 32.35
C ALA A 115 -29.70 -10.44 30.82
N ASP A 116 -28.85 -9.70 30.10
CA ASP A 116 -28.95 -9.46 28.66
C ASP A 116 -28.25 -10.54 27.80
N ARG A 117 -27.38 -11.37 28.39
CA ARG A 117 -26.60 -12.38 27.64
C ARG A 117 -27.43 -13.57 27.16
N SER A 118 -28.32 -14.11 28.00
CA SER A 118 -29.16 -15.25 27.62
C SER A 118 -30.18 -14.89 26.54
N ASN A 119 -30.73 -13.67 26.59
CA ASN A 119 -31.65 -13.17 25.57
C ASN A 119 -30.91 -12.94 24.24
N ALA A 120 -29.71 -12.35 24.29
CA ALA A 120 -28.91 -12.09 23.09
C ALA A 120 -28.39 -13.37 22.41
N GLU A 121 -28.12 -14.44 23.17
CA GLU A 121 -27.79 -15.76 22.63
C GLU A 121 -29.00 -16.43 21.96
N GLN A 122 -30.18 -16.32 22.58
CA GLN A 122 -31.43 -16.84 22.02
C GLN A 122 -31.81 -16.11 20.73
N GLU A 123 -31.72 -14.78 20.70
CA GLU A 123 -31.96 -13.98 19.49
C GLU A 123 -31.00 -14.34 18.35
N HIS A 124 -29.73 -14.61 18.65
CA HIS A 124 -28.74 -15.05 17.65
C HIS A 124 -29.06 -16.44 17.11
N GLN A 125 -29.46 -17.39 17.97
CA GLN A 125 -29.90 -18.71 17.52
C GLN A 125 -31.15 -18.62 16.64
N ASP A 126 -32.11 -17.77 16.99
CA ASP A 126 -33.31 -17.57 16.18
C ASP A 126 -32.98 -16.89 14.84
N ALA A 127 -32.03 -15.95 14.83
CA ALA A 127 -31.50 -15.36 13.60
C ALA A 127 -30.81 -16.40 12.69
N LEU A 128 -30.05 -17.34 13.27
CA LEU A 128 -29.43 -18.44 12.54
C LEU A 128 -30.46 -19.42 11.97
N LYS A 129 -31.54 -19.73 12.72
CA LYS A 129 -32.64 -20.57 12.20
C LYS A 129 -33.29 -19.93 10.97
N VAL A 130 -33.57 -18.62 11.02
CA VAL A 130 -34.12 -17.87 9.88
C VAL A 130 -33.18 -17.98 8.68
N PHE A 131 -31.87 -17.78 8.88
CA PHE A 131 -30.89 -17.94 7.81
C PHE A 131 -30.87 -19.36 7.24
N GLN A 132 -30.87 -20.39 8.09
CA GLN A 132 -30.86 -21.80 7.66
C GLN A 132 -32.11 -22.14 6.85
N GLN A 133 -33.30 -21.70 7.28
CA GLN A 133 -34.54 -21.88 6.53
C GLN A 133 -34.45 -21.25 5.13
N LEU A 134 -33.95 -20.01 5.05
CA LEU A 134 -33.76 -19.31 3.77
C LEU A 134 -32.73 -20.02 2.88
N MET A 135 -31.63 -20.50 3.45
CA MET A 135 -30.57 -21.20 2.72
C MET A 135 -31.02 -22.59 2.24
N ASP A 136 -31.81 -23.31 3.02
CA ASP A 136 -32.40 -24.60 2.62
C ASP A 136 -33.38 -24.42 1.48
N THR A 137 -34.28 -23.43 1.55
CA THR A 137 -35.19 -23.11 0.45
C THR A 137 -34.43 -22.67 -0.80
N THR A 138 -33.39 -21.85 -0.64
CA THR A 138 -32.47 -21.46 -1.74
C THR A 138 -31.86 -22.69 -2.40
N THR A 139 -31.35 -23.62 -1.60
CA THR A 139 -30.71 -24.84 -2.09
C THR A 139 -31.71 -25.74 -2.82
N LYS A 140 -32.92 -25.91 -2.28
CA LYS A 140 -33.97 -26.72 -2.90
C LYS A 140 -34.49 -26.10 -4.20
N LEU A 141 -34.75 -24.79 -4.22
CA LEU A 141 -35.45 -24.12 -5.32
C LEU A 141 -34.52 -23.58 -6.39
N LEU A 142 -33.40 -22.97 -6.03
CA LEU A 142 -32.50 -22.30 -6.97
C LEU A 142 -31.33 -23.19 -7.39
N LEU A 143 -30.85 -24.09 -6.52
CA LEU A 143 -29.71 -24.97 -6.81
C LEU A 143 -30.15 -26.35 -7.33
N ARG A 144 -31.03 -27.06 -6.62
CA ARG A 144 -31.37 -28.47 -6.92
C ARG A 144 -32.60 -28.69 -7.79
N SER A 145 -33.41 -27.66 -8.04
CA SER A 145 -34.71 -27.87 -8.68
C SER A 145 -34.59 -28.17 -10.18
N SER A 146 -35.29 -29.21 -10.64
CA SER A 146 -35.53 -29.49 -12.06
C SER A 146 -36.24 -28.34 -12.80
N ARG A 147 -36.78 -27.34 -12.09
CA ARG A 147 -37.30 -26.08 -12.68
C ARG A 147 -36.30 -25.39 -13.59
N TYR A 148 -35.01 -25.52 -13.29
CA TYR A 148 -33.92 -24.80 -13.96
C TYR A 148 -32.89 -25.74 -14.61
N VAL A 149 -33.17 -27.05 -14.67
CA VAL A 149 -32.35 -28.06 -15.35
C VAL A 149 -33.05 -28.41 -16.67
N SER A 150 -32.73 -27.68 -17.74
CA SER A 150 -33.15 -28.09 -19.09
C SER A 150 -32.21 -29.18 -19.60
N GLY A 151 -32.48 -30.42 -19.20
CA GLY A 151 -32.04 -31.63 -19.88
C GLY A 151 -33.00 -32.03 -21.01
N GLN A 152 -33.38 -31.10 -21.89
CA GLN A 152 -33.98 -31.42 -23.19
C GLN A 152 -33.40 -30.51 -24.27
N SER A 153 -33.07 -31.16 -25.39
CA SER A 153 -32.38 -30.74 -26.62
C SER A 153 -32.56 -29.29 -27.13
N PRO A 154 -31.60 -28.80 -27.94
CA PRO A 154 -31.50 -27.41 -28.34
C PRO A 154 -32.61 -27.05 -29.33
N SER A 155 -33.64 -26.38 -28.82
CA SER A 155 -34.38 -25.43 -29.61
C SER A 155 -34.14 -24.06 -28.99
N GLU A 156 -33.65 -23.16 -29.83
CA GLU A 156 -33.29 -21.79 -29.55
C GLU A 156 -34.47 -21.06 -28.88
N SER A 157 -34.25 -20.48 -27.70
CA SER A 157 -34.65 -19.12 -27.30
C SER A 157 -34.92 -18.95 -25.79
N GLY A 158 -34.16 -18.05 -25.16
CA GLY A 158 -34.64 -17.18 -24.09
C GLY A 158 -34.57 -17.65 -22.64
N ASN A 159 -34.87 -18.91 -22.29
CA ASN A 159 -35.19 -19.22 -20.89
C ASN A 159 -33.98 -19.26 -19.94
N GLY A 160 -32.80 -19.69 -20.40
CA GLY A 160 -31.58 -19.71 -19.58
C GLY A 160 -31.09 -18.33 -19.10
N ASP A 161 -31.45 -17.27 -19.84
CA ASP A 161 -30.96 -15.90 -19.59
C ASP A 161 -31.76 -15.20 -18.50
N VAL A 162 -33.06 -15.51 -18.41
CA VAL A 162 -33.95 -15.02 -17.35
C VAL A 162 -33.51 -15.58 -16.00
N HIS A 163 -32.93 -16.78 -15.97
CA HIS A 163 -32.48 -17.40 -14.72
C HIS A 163 -31.19 -16.77 -14.15
N LEU A 164 -30.21 -16.49 -15.01
CA LEU A 164 -28.96 -15.84 -14.57
C LEU A 164 -29.20 -14.41 -14.09
N THR A 165 -30.10 -13.69 -14.76
CA THR A 165 -30.46 -12.30 -14.44
C THR A 165 -31.18 -12.16 -13.11
N ALA A 166 -31.91 -13.17 -12.64
CA ALA A 166 -32.60 -13.14 -11.36
C ALA A 166 -31.80 -13.75 -10.21
N VAL A 167 -31.15 -14.90 -10.43
CA VAL A 167 -30.50 -15.67 -9.37
C VAL A 167 -29.16 -15.07 -8.93
N LEU A 168 -28.38 -14.47 -9.84
CA LEU A 168 -27.07 -13.90 -9.46
C LEU A 168 -27.19 -12.65 -8.59
N PRO A 169 -28.06 -11.66 -8.91
CA PRO A 169 -28.31 -10.56 -7.99
C PRO A 169 -28.87 -11.02 -6.64
N TYR A 170 -29.67 -12.10 -6.63
CA TYR A 170 -30.16 -12.70 -5.38
C TYR A 170 -29.02 -13.13 -4.45
N PHE A 171 -27.94 -13.73 -4.96
CA PHE A 171 -26.80 -14.07 -4.09
C PHE A 171 -26.09 -12.83 -3.51
N VAL A 172 -26.07 -11.71 -4.24
CA VAL A 172 -25.55 -10.43 -3.72
C VAL A 172 -26.44 -9.91 -2.59
N THR A 173 -27.76 -9.88 -2.79
CA THR A 173 -28.69 -9.44 -1.75
C THR A 173 -28.68 -10.39 -0.55
N PHE A 174 -28.47 -11.69 -0.77
CA PHE A 174 -28.35 -12.66 0.31
C PHE A 174 -27.05 -12.51 1.11
N ALA A 175 -25.93 -12.20 0.46
CA ALA A 175 -24.70 -11.87 1.18
C ALA A 175 -24.86 -10.58 2.02
N ALA A 176 -25.47 -9.54 1.46
CA ALA A 176 -25.76 -8.29 2.19
C ALA A 176 -26.71 -8.50 3.37
N PHE A 177 -27.78 -9.28 3.17
CA PHE A 177 -28.69 -9.71 4.23
C PHE A 177 -27.92 -10.45 5.32
N THR A 178 -27.09 -11.45 4.97
CA THR A 178 -26.35 -12.26 5.94
C THR A 178 -25.41 -11.40 6.78
N LEU A 179 -24.70 -10.45 6.16
CA LEU A 179 -23.82 -9.50 6.85
C LEU A 179 -24.60 -8.62 7.85
N THR A 180 -25.78 -8.14 7.47
CA THR A 180 -26.58 -7.24 8.31
C THR A 180 -27.33 -8.00 9.41
N TRP A 181 -27.89 -9.15 9.06
CA TRP A 181 -28.73 -9.99 9.89
C TRP A 181 -27.92 -10.65 11.02
N LEU A 182 -26.78 -11.26 10.67
CA LEU A 182 -25.92 -11.98 11.61
C LEU A 182 -24.76 -11.12 12.17
N GLY A 183 -24.35 -10.06 11.46
CA GLY A 183 -23.18 -9.26 11.83
C GLY A 183 -23.38 -8.26 12.97
N SER A 184 -24.55 -8.24 13.62
CA SER A 184 -24.84 -7.30 14.72
C SER A 184 -24.21 -7.77 16.04
N SER A 185 -23.01 -7.22 16.33
CA SER A 185 -22.32 -7.11 17.64
C SER A 185 -21.86 -8.38 18.37
N SER A 186 -20.58 -8.74 18.26
CA SER A 186 -19.69 -9.31 19.31
C SER A 186 -18.62 -10.22 18.70
N LYS A 187 -17.39 -10.21 19.26
CA LYS A 187 -16.20 -10.92 18.76
C LYS A 187 -16.37 -12.43 18.57
N ASN A 188 -17.32 -13.08 19.26
CA ASN A 188 -17.63 -14.52 19.08
C ASN A 188 -18.63 -14.81 17.94
N ARG A 189 -19.37 -13.80 17.43
CA ARG A 189 -20.42 -13.96 16.40
C ARG A 189 -19.88 -13.97 14.97
N ASN A 190 -18.59 -13.67 14.79
CA ASN A 190 -17.98 -13.60 13.47
C ASN A 190 -17.87 -14.98 12.81
N SER A 191 -17.63 -16.07 13.57
CA SER A 191 -17.48 -17.42 13.00
C SER A 191 -18.77 -17.97 12.39
N ASP A 192 -19.92 -17.73 13.01
CA ASP A 192 -21.20 -18.16 12.45
C ASP A 192 -21.56 -17.34 11.22
N THR A 193 -21.23 -16.04 11.24
CA THR A 193 -21.44 -15.15 10.09
C THR A 193 -20.55 -15.54 8.91
N THR A 194 -19.27 -15.84 9.14
CA THR A 194 -18.35 -16.27 8.08
C THR A 194 -18.73 -17.63 7.52
N THR A 195 -19.18 -18.57 8.35
CA THR A 195 -19.66 -19.88 7.88
C THR A 195 -20.96 -19.76 7.07
N ALA A 196 -21.90 -18.90 7.49
CA ALA A 196 -23.10 -18.57 6.72
C ALA A 196 -22.75 -17.94 5.36
N LEU A 197 -21.83 -16.97 5.33
CA LEU A 197 -21.36 -16.36 4.08
C LEU A 197 -20.64 -17.36 3.18
N GLN A 198 -19.84 -18.26 3.75
CA GLN A 198 -19.22 -19.37 3.01
C GLN A 198 -20.28 -20.25 2.35
N GLN A 199 -21.42 -20.53 3.00
CA GLN A 199 -22.53 -21.28 2.39
C GLN A 199 -23.18 -20.50 1.24
N VAL A 200 -23.41 -19.20 1.40
CA VAL A 200 -24.00 -18.34 0.34
C VAL A 200 -23.08 -18.29 -0.90
N VAL A 201 -21.79 -18.01 -0.70
CA VAL A 201 -20.80 -17.95 -1.79
C VAL A 201 -20.63 -19.33 -2.44
N SER A 202 -20.55 -20.40 -1.65
CA SER A 202 -20.51 -21.77 -2.18
C SER A 202 -21.78 -22.13 -2.95
N GLY A 203 -22.95 -21.63 -2.54
CA GLY A 203 -24.21 -21.77 -3.27
C GLY A 203 -24.13 -21.12 -4.65
N CYS A 204 -23.65 -19.87 -4.71
CA CYS A 204 -23.42 -19.17 -5.97
C CYS A 204 -22.43 -19.90 -6.89
N LEU A 205 -21.34 -20.45 -6.34
CA LEU A 205 -20.38 -21.24 -7.11
C LEU A 205 -20.98 -22.53 -7.64
N THR A 206 -21.75 -23.26 -6.83
CA THR A 206 -22.45 -24.48 -7.26
C THR A 206 -23.42 -24.17 -8.40
N PHE A 207 -24.19 -23.09 -8.28
CA PHE A 207 -25.10 -22.62 -9.33
C PHE A 207 -24.37 -22.35 -10.67
N LEU A 208 -23.21 -21.69 -10.60
CA LEU A 208 -22.38 -21.38 -11.78
C LEU A 208 -21.60 -22.58 -12.34
N ARG A 209 -21.25 -23.58 -11.50
CA ARG A 209 -20.58 -24.81 -11.94
C ARG A 209 -21.49 -25.69 -12.78
N GLU A 210 -22.76 -25.78 -12.41
CA GLU A 210 -23.77 -26.52 -13.17
C GLU A 210 -24.12 -25.83 -14.50
N ARG A 211 -23.82 -24.54 -14.64
CA ARG A 211 -24.18 -23.70 -15.79
C ARG A 211 -22.94 -23.05 -16.38
N THR A 212 -22.25 -23.76 -17.27
CA THR A 212 -20.98 -23.28 -17.88
C THR A 212 -21.17 -22.50 -19.18
N ALA A 213 -22.39 -22.40 -19.71
CA ALA A 213 -22.68 -21.80 -21.02
C ALA A 213 -22.20 -20.33 -21.13
N TRP A 214 -22.22 -19.57 -20.03
CA TRP A 214 -21.76 -18.17 -19.99
C TRP A 214 -20.24 -18.01 -20.19
N ARG A 215 -19.46 -19.10 -20.08
CA ARG A 215 -18.01 -19.09 -20.31
C ARG A 215 -17.64 -19.08 -21.79
N VAL A 216 -18.58 -19.36 -22.69
CA VAL A 216 -18.35 -19.41 -24.13
C VAL A 216 -18.53 -18.01 -24.72
N ASP A 217 -17.54 -17.54 -25.50
CA ASP A 217 -17.46 -16.17 -26.05
C ASP A 217 -18.59 -15.75 -27.02
N LYS A 218 -19.59 -16.59 -27.25
CA LYS A 218 -20.69 -16.30 -28.17
C LYS A 218 -21.65 -15.22 -27.63
N ASP A 219 -21.84 -15.12 -26.31
CA ASP A 219 -22.80 -14.20 -25.68
C ASP A 219 -22.11 -13.19 -24.73
N LYS A 220 -21.52 -12.13 -25.30
CA LYS A 220 -20.78 -11.09 -24.56
C LYS A 220 -21.60 -10.46 -23.42
N GLN A 221 -22.89 -10.22 -23.64
CA GLN A 221 -23.79 -9.62 -22.64
C GLN A 221 -23.98 -10.50 -21.41
N LYS A 222 -24.12 -11.82 -21.59
CA LYS A 222 -24.30 -12.78 -20.49
C LYS A 222 -23.03 -12.87 -19.66
N ARG A 223 -21.87 -12.94 -20.31
CA ARG A 223 -20.58 -12.93 -19.63
C ARG A 223 -20.40 -11.65 -18.82
N GLN A 224 -20.74 -10.48 -19.38
CA GLN A 224 -20.65 -9.20 -18.68
C GLN A 224 -21.56 -9.14 -17.45
N LEU A 225 -22.79 -9.63 -17.56
CA LEU A 225 -23.73 -9.71 -16.43
C LEU A 225 -23.17 -10.59 -15.30
N VAL A 226 -22.73 -11.82 -15.63
CA VAL A 226 -22.17 -12.75 -14.63
C VAL A 226 -20.98 -12.11 -13.92
N VAL A 227 -20.03 -11.55 -14.68
CA VAL A 227 -18.83 -10.91 -14.13
C VAL A 227 -19.20 -9.72 -13.23
N SER A 228 -20.16 -8.88 -13.64
CA SER A 228 -20.61 -7.74 -12.83
C SER A 228 -21.27 -8.17 -11.51
N GLN A 229 -22.05 -9.25 -11.51
CA GLN A 229 -22.65 -9.77 -10.27
C GLN A 229 -21.62 -10.44 -9.35
N LEU A 230 -20.64 -11.16 -9.92
CA LEU A 230 -19.52 -11.71 -9.16
C LEU A 230 -18.66 -10.61 -8.51
N GLU A 231 -18.38 -9.54 -9.25
CA GLU A 231 -17.70 -8.35 -8.73
C GLU A 231 -18.48 -7.74 -7.56
N SER A 232 -19.79 -7.54 -7.72
CA SER A 232 -20.65 -7.00 -6.67
C SER A 232 -20.67 -7.88 -5.42
N LEU A 233 -20.77 -9.21 -5.59
CA LEU A 233 -20.73 -10.17 -4.50
C LEU A 233 -19.37 -10.14 -3.77
N ALA A 234 -18.25 -10.15 -4.50
CA ALA A 234 -16.93 -10.05 -3.91
C ALA A 234 -16.73 -8.75 -3.13
N LEU A 235 -17.12 -7.61 -3.73
CA LEU A 235 -17.02 -6.29 -3.09
C LEU A 235 -17.90 -6.18 -1.84
N THR A 236 -19.07 -6.81 -1.82
CA THR A 236 -19.96 -6.84 -0.66
C THR A 236 -19.27 -7.45 0.56
N LEU A 237 -18.51 -8.54 0.36
CA LEU A 237 -17.73 -9.20 1.41
C LEU A 237 -16.49 -8.39 1.80
N LEU A 238 -15.68 -8.02 0.80
CA LEU A 238 -14.39 -7.34 0.96
C LEU A 238 -14.51 -5.94 1.58
N ARG A 239 -15.64 -5.26 1.37
CA ARG A 239 -15.91 -3.94 1.97
C ARG A 239 -16.29 -4.00 3.42
N VAL A 240 -16.71 -5.14 3.97
CA VAL A 240 -17.25 -5.21 5.34
C VAL A 240 -16.31 -5.99 6.25
N LEU A 241 -15.89 -7.17 5.83
CA LEU A 241 -15.14 -8.12 6.67
C LEU A 241 -13.67 -7.74 6.85
N SER A 242 -13.08 -8.20 7.96
CA SER A 242 -11.64 -8.13 8.19
C SER A 242 -10.88 -9.22 7.40
N ILE A 243 -9.57 -9.05 7.22
CA ILE A 243 -8.68 -10.05 6.59
C ILE A 243 -8.81 -11.39 7.31
N GLN A 244 -8.90 -11.39 8.65
CA GLN A 244 -9.02 -12.60 9.45
C GLN A 244 -10.34 -13.34 9.18
N ASP A 245 -11.45 -12.61 9.05
CA ASP A 245 -12.76 -13.18 8.77
C ASP A 245 -12.85 -13.69 7.32
N LEU A 246 -12.28 -12.94 6.37
CA LEU A 246 -12.21 -13.32 4.95
C LEU A 246 -11.44 -14.63 4.73
N MET A 247 -10.40 -14.89 5.53
CA MET A 247 -9.66 -16.16 5.47
C MET A 247 -10.52 -17.38 5.83
N GLN A 248 -11.64 -17.19 6.54
CA GLN A 248 -12.59 -18.26 6.87
C GLN A 248 -13.56 -18.56 5.70
N ILE A 249 -13.50 -17.81 4.61
CA ILE A 249 -14.36 -17.95 3.43
C ILE A 249 -13.51 -18.42 2.23
N PRO A 250 -13.07 -19.69 2.17
CA PRO A 250 -12.25 -20.20 1.07
C PRO A 250 -12.94 -20.12 -0.29
N ALA A 251 -14.28 -20.14 -0.34
CA ALA A 251 -15.05 -20.02 -1.58
C ALA A 251 -14.84 -18.65 -2.26
N LEU A 252 -14.42 -17.61 -1.52
CA LEU A 252 -14.12 -16.30 -2.10
C LEU A 252 -13.01 -16.41 -3.14
N ARG A 253 -11.97 -17.21 -2.87
CA ARG A 253 -10.85 -17.39 -3.82
C ARG A 253 -11.32 -18.03 -5.12
N GLU A 254 -12.12 -19.08 -5.02
CA GLU A 254 -12.69 -19.77 -6.18
C GLU A 254 -13.58 -18.84 -7.00
N LEU A 255 -14.31 -17.93 -6.35
CA LEU A 255 -15.11 -16.90 -6.99
C LEU A 255 -14.26 -15.89 -7.77
N LEU A 256 -13.15 -15.43 -7.20
CA LEU A 256 -12.22 -14.51 -7.88
C LEU A 256 -11.61 -15.15 -9.13
N GLU A 257 -11.26 -16.44 -9.07
CA GLU A 257 -10.70 -17.20 -10.20
C GLU A 257 -11.68 -17.36 -11.37
N LEU A 258 -12.99 -17.11 -11.18
CA LEU A 258 -13.98 -17.09 -12.26
C LEU A 258 -14.00 -15.78 -13.07
N MET A 259 -13.45 -14.70 -12.51
CA MET A 259 -13.43 -13.39 -13.13
C MET A 259 -12.24 -13.24 -14.09
N PRO A 260 -12.36 -12.39 -15.13
CA PRO A 260 -11.22 -12.07 -15.97
C PRO A 260 -10.12 -11.39 -15.15
N TRP A 261 -8.88 -11.82 -15.39
CA TRP A 261 -7.69 -11.31 -14.70
C TRP A 261 -7.54 -9.79 -14.87
N GLN A 262 -7.58 -9.34 -16.13
CA GLN A 262 -7.66 -7.94 -16.50
C GLN A 262 -9.12 -7.47 -16.46
N GLY A 263 -9.36 -6.30 -15.87
CA GLY A 263 -10.71 -5.76 -15.64
C GLY A 263 -11.24 -6.15 -14.26
N ALA A 264 -12.29 -6.96 -14.18
CA ALA A 264 -13.06 -7.16 -12.95
C ALA A 264 -12.24 -7.61 -11.73
N TRP A 265 -11.36 -8.61 -11.84
CA TRP A 265 -10.56 -9.01 -10.68
C TRP A 265 -9.58 -7.91 -10.26
N LYS A 266 -8.94 -7.25 -11.23
CA LYS A 266 -8.07 -6.09 -10.95
C LYS A 266 -8.83 -4.94 -10.27
N ASP A 267 -10.04 -4.63 -10.73
CA ASP A 267 -10.89 -3.56 -10.18
C ASP A 267 -11.33 -3.89 -8.75
N VAL A 268 -11.71 -5.14 -8.49
CA VAL A 268 -12.00 -5.66 -7.14
C VAL A 268 -10.78 -5.52 -6.23
N ALA A 269 -9.59 -5.92 -6.71
CA ALA A 269 -8.35 -5.83 -5.95
C ALA A 269 -8.00 -4.37 -5.59
N LEU A 270 -8.11 -3.44 -6.54
CA LEU A 270 -7.87 -2.01 -6.31
C LEU A 270 -8.89 -1.41 -5.33
N ALA A 271 -10.17 -1.75 -5.46
CA ALA A 271 -11.21 -1.32 -4.55
C ALA A 271 -10.95 -1.84 -3.13
N TRP A 272 -10.51 -3.09 -2.99
CA TRP A 272 -10.20 -3.66 -1.68
C TRP A 272 -8.98 -3.00 -1.03
N ILE A 273 -7.90 -2.75 -1.78
CA ILE A 273 -6.75 -2.01 -1.23
C ILE A 273 -7.19 -0.65 -0.68
N ARG A 274 -8.06 0.08 -1.39
CA ARG A 274 -8.57 1.38 -0.92
C ARG A 274 -9.36 1.24 0.40
N VAL A 275 -10.13 0.17 0.56
CA VAL A 275 -10.85 -0.14 1.81
C VAL A 275 -9.86 -0.43 2.94
N LEU A 276 -8.88 -1.31 2.71
CA LEU A 276 -7.85 -1.66 3.70
C LEU A 276 -7.08 -0.44 4.17
N LEU A 277 -6.68 0.43 3.24
CA LEU A 277 -5.97 1.67 3.53
C LEU A 277 -6.85 2.67 4.29
N ALA A 278 -8.12 2.83 3.91
CA ALA A 278 -9.05 3.73 4.59
C ALA A 278 -9.35 3.29 6.04
N ARG A 279 -9.32 1.98 6.30
CA ARG A 279 -9.53 1.39 7.63
C ARG A 279 -8.27 1.30 8.47
N HIS A 280 -7.09 1.54 7.88
CA HIS A 280 -5.80 1.21 8.49
C HIS A 280 -5.74 -0.24 9.00
N GLU A 281 -6.32 -1.17 8.24
CA GLU A 281 -6.40 -2.56 8.66
C GLU A 281 -5.01 -3.21 8.68
N ARG A 282 -4.66 -3.82 9.81
CA ARG A 282 -3.30 -4.31 10.06
C ARG A 282 -3.12 -5.75 9.58
N VAL A 283 -1.96 -6.02 9.01
CA VAL A 283 -1.51 -7.38 8.67
C VAL A 283 -0.58 -7.89 9.78
N HIS A 284 -1.00 -8.94 10.47
CA HIS A 284 -0.32 -9.46 11.66
C HIS A 284 0.56 -10.67 11.38
N ASP A 285 0.16 -11.57 10.48
CA ASP A 285 0.84 -12.85 10.29
C ASP A 285 1.12 -13.17 8.80
N GLU A 286 2.06 -14.09 8.58
CA GLU A 286 2.49 -14.54 7.26
C GLU A 286 1.32 -15.11 6.44
N LYS A 287 0.38 -15.79 7.10
CA LYS A 287 -0.82 -16.34 6.45
C LYS A 287 -1.77 -15.25 5.95
N GLN A 288 -1.90 -14.16 6.71
CA GLN A 288 -2.72 -13.01 6.31
C GLN A 288 -2.10 -12.30 5.11
N MET A 289 -0.78 -12.14 5.11
CA MET A 289 -0.06 -11.57 3.96
C MET A 289 -0.19 -12.45 2.72
N ASP A 290 -0.03 -13.77 2.85
CA ASP A 290 -0.17 -14.69 1.72
C ASP A 290 -1.59 -14.65 1.14
N PHE A 291 -2.62 -14.70 1.99
CA PHE A 291 -4.01 -14.56 1.57
C PHE A 291 -4.29 -13.22 0.86
N LEU A 292 -3.78 -12.12 1.41
CA LEU A 292 -3.91 -10.80 0.81
C LEU A 292 -3.29 -10.77 -0.58
N LEU A 293 -2.07 -11.29 -0.75
CA LEU A 293 -1.38 -11.33 -2.04
C LEU A 293 -2.07 -12.24 -3.07
N GLN A 294 -2.77 -13.30 -2.62
CA GLN A 294 -3.60 -14.14 -3.49
C GLN A 294 -4.80 -13.37 -4.05
N ILE A 295 -5.50 -12.57 -3.23
CA ILE A 295 -6.61 -11.73 -3.71
C ILE A 295 -6.10 -10.60 -4.62
N LEU A 296 -4.93 -10.02 -4.30
CA LEU A 296 -4.30 -8.98 -5.10
C LEU A 296 -3.50 -9.50 -6.31
N ALA A 297 -3.63 -10.79 -6.64
CA ALA A 297 -2.82 -11.44 -7.67
C ALA A 297 -2.72 -10.67 -9.00
N PRO A 298 -3.79 -10.07 -9.57
CA PRO A 298 -3.68 -9.30 -10.82
C PRO A 298 -2.77 -8.07 -10.76
N LEU A 299 -2.61 -7.49 -9.57
CA LEU A 299 -1.72 -6.36 -9.34
C LEU A 299 -0.29 -6.84 -9.05
N VAL A 300 -0.14 -8.04 -8.52
CA VAL A 300 1.14 -8.62 -8.10
C VAL A 300 1.84 -9.38 -9.24
N ARG A 301 1.13 -10.05 -10.15
CA ARG A 301 1.74 -10.82 -11.24
C ARG A 301 1.01 -10.59 -12.56
N ASP A 302 1.70 -10.86 -13.66
CA ASP A 302 1.09 -10.85 -14.99
C ASP A 302 0.16 -12.07 -15.14
N ASP A 303 -0.81 -11.97 -16.06
CA ASP A 303 -1.79 -13.05 -16.26
C ASP A 303 -1.06 -14.32 -16.73
N PRO A 304 -1.14 -15.44 -15.98
CA PRO A 304 -0.48 -16.68 -16.36
C PRO A 304 -1.01 -17.27 -17.68
N ASN A 305 -2.21 -16.87 -18.11
CA ASN A 305 -2.86 -17.36 -19.31
C ASN A 305 -2.71 -16.42 -20.52
N GLU A 306 -2.12 -15.23 -20.36
CA GLU A 306 -1.77 -14.39 -21.50
C GLU A 306 -0.58 -15.01 -22.23
N LEU A 307 -0.86 -15.66 -23.36
CA LEU A 307 0.14 -15.76 -24.42
C LEU A 307 0.57 -14.32 -24.71
N GLN A 308 1.88 -14.03 -24.58
CA GLN A 308 2.47 -12.71 -24.87
C GLN A 308 2.14 -12.30 -26.31
N SER A 309 0.95 -11.76 -26.51
CA SER A 309 0.52 -11.22 -27.79
C SER A 309 1.16 -9.85 -27.91
N PRO A 310 1.78 -9.54 -29.05
CA PRO A 310 2.43 -8.25 -29.24
C PRO A 310 1.40 -7.13 -29.06
N SER A 311 1.79 -6.11 -28.29
CA SER A 311 1.01 -4.89 -28.05
C SER A 311 0.43 -4.37 -29.37
N PRO A 312 -0.88 -4.01 -29.44
CA PRO A 312 -1.49 -3.58 -30.68
C PRO A 312 -0.70 -2.40 -31.27
N ALA A 313 -0.13 -2.61 -32.47
CA ALA A 313 0.73 -1.65 -33.17
C ALA A 313 0.04 -0.31 -33.53
N THR A 314 -1.25 -0.18 -33.20
CA THR A 314 -2.13 0.94 -33.57
C THR A 314 -2.42 1.92 -32.42
N ALA A 315 -1.96 1.68 -31.19
CA ALA A 315 -2.19 2.62 -30.07
C ALA A 315 -1.34 3.89 -30.25
N THR A 316 -1.98 5.07 -30.16
CA THR A 316 -1.30 6.37 -30.25
C THR A 316 -0.33 6.57 -29.07
N GLU A 317 0.72 7.39 -29.24
CA GLU A 317 1.67 7.68 -28.14
C GLU A 317 0.98 8.25 -26.89
N ALA A 318 -0.10 9.03 -27.09
CA ALA A 318 -0.91 9.57 -26.00
C ALA A 318 -1.66 8.48 -25.22
N GLU A 319 -2.20 7.47 -25.90
CA GLU A 319 -2.89 6.34 -25.26
C GLU A 319 -1.92 5.46 -24.47
N LYS A 320 -0.75 5.14 -25.05
CA LYS A 320 0.30 4.38 -24.36
C LYS A 320 0.79 5.09 -23.11
N ARG A 321 0.93 6.42 -23.17
CA ARG A 321 1.31 7.22 -22.00
C ARG A 321 0.24 7.18 -20.92
N LYS A 322 -1.04 7.31 -21.29
CA LYS A 322 -2.15 7.23 -20.33
C LYS A 322 -2.26 5.85 -19.68
N GLU A 323 -2.09 4.77 -20.44
CA GLU A 323 -2.05 3.40 -19.90
C GLU A 323 -0.89 3.21 -18.92
N THR A 324 0.28 3.77 -19.25
CA THR A 324 1.45 3.76 -18.35
C THR A 324 1.15 4.51 -17.06
N GLU A 325 0.58 5.72 -17.12
CA GLU A 325 0.23 6.51 -15.94
C GLU A 325 -0.80 5.79 -15.03
N ILE A 326 -1.79 5.14 -15.62
CA ILE A 326 -2.76 4.31 -14.89
C ILE A 326 -2.04 3.15 -14.20
N PHE A 327 -1.21 2.40 -14.94
CA PHE A 327 -0.45 1.28 -14.39
C PHE A 327 0.47 1.72 -13.23
N GLU A 328 1.15 2.86 -13.35
CA GLU A 328 1.99 3.41 -12.29
C GLU A 328 1.17 3.77 -11.05
N ALA A 329 -0.02 4.37 -11.21
CA ALA A 329 -0.92 4.68 -10.10
C ALA A 329 -1.45 3.41 -9.40
N GLU A 330 -1.75 2.35 -10.16
CA GLU A 330 -2.13 1.04 -9.64
C GLU A 330 -1.00 0.43 -8.79
N GLN A 331 0.22 0.43 -9.32
CA GLN A 331 1.40 -0.11 -8.62
C GLN A 331 1.77 0.70 -7.38
N GLN A 332 1.64 2.03 -7.42
CA GLN A 332 1.80 2.88 -6.23
C GLN A 332 0.74 2.61 -5.17
N THR A 333 -0.48 2.21 -5.56
CA THR A 333 -1.53 1.83 -4.63
C THR A 333 -1.20 0.49 -3.95
N LEU A 334 -0.74 -0.49 -4.72
CA LEU A 334 -0.24 -1.77 -4.18
C LEU A 334 0.94 -1.57 -3.23
N ALA A 335 1.88 -0.69 -3.58
CA ALA A 335 3.05 -0.37 -2.77
C ALA A 335 2.70 0.08 -1.33
N LYS A 336 1.54 0.75 -1.16
CA LYS A 336 1.08 1.23 0.15
C LYS A 336 0.68 0.10 1.11
N VAL A 337 0.32 -1.07 0.59
CA VAL A 337 -0.08 -2.24 1.40
C VAL A 337 1.03 -2.66 2.36
N VAL A 338 2.31 -2.48 1.97
CA VAL A 338 3.46 -2.83 2.81
C VAL A 338 3.44 -2.07 4.15
N HIS A 339 2.87 -0.86 4.18
CA HIS A 339 2.74 -0.04 5.40
C HIS A 339 1.65 -0.50 6.36
N LEU A 340 0.78 -1.43 5.94
CA LEU A 340 -0.24 -2.03 6.79
C LEU A 340 0.34 -3.13 7.71
N VAL A 341 1.57 -3.60 7.43
CA VAL A 341 2.24 -4.60 8.26
C VAL A 341 2.68 -3.99 9.57
N THR A 342 2.05 -4.41 10.67
CA THR A 342 2.46 -4.05 12.03
C THR A 342 2.35 -5.25 12.95
N ASN A 343 3.46 -5.58 13.59
CA ASN A 343 3.50 -6.59 14.64
C ASN A 343 4.57 -6.16 15.65
N ASP A 344 4.27 -6.36 16.94
CA ASP A 344 5.21 -6.14 18.03
C ASP A 344 6.33 -7.19 18.03
N ASP A 345 6.04 -8.38 17.48
CA ASP A 345 7.02 -9.42 17.26
C ASP A 345 7.79 -9.20 15.95
N LEU A 346 9.06 -8.81 16.09
CA LEU A 346 9.96 -8.53 14.99
C LEU A 346 10.27 -9.78 14.13
N ASP A 347 10.23 -10.98 14.72
CA ASP A 347 10.42 -12.22 13.96
C ASP A 347 9.21 -12.50 13.07
N VAL A 348 7.99 -12.27 13.57
CA VAL A 348 6.78 -12.39 12.75
C VAL A 348 6.79 -11.34 11.63
N LYS A 349 7.17 -10.11 11.94
CA LYS A 349 7.30 -9.02 10.95
C LYS A 349 8.28 -9.40 9.83
N PHE A 350 9.41 -10.02 10.17
CA PHE A 350 10.36 -10.52 9.16
C PHE A 350 9.78 -11.64 8.29
N ARG A 351 9.03 -12.58 8.88
CA ARG A 351 8.36 -13.65 8.10
C ARG A 351 7.31 -13.09 7.15
N VAL A 352 6.52 -12.11 7.59
CA VAL A 352 5.57 -11.37 6.74
C VAL A 352 6.28 -10.70 5.56
N PHE A 353 7.39 -10.00 5.82
CA PHE A 353 8.20 -9.40 4.75
C PHE A 353 8.78 -10.45 3.80
N SER A 354 9.14 -11.63 4.31
CA SER A 354 9.64 -12.73 3.48
C SER A 354 8.60 -13.26 2.49
N VAL A 355 7.33 -13.33 2.90
CA VAL A 355 6.21 -13.67 2.00
C VAL A 355 6.05 -12.58 0.93
N ALA A 356 6.01 -11.30 1.34
CA ALA A 356 5.88 -10.17 0.41
C ALA A 356 7.02 -10.11 -0.61
N ARG A 357 8.28 -10.28 -0.16
CA ARG A 357 9.44 -10.32 -1.05
C ARG A 357 9.33 -11.41 -2.10
N ARG A 358 8.93 -12.63 -1.69
CA ARG A 358 8.81 -13.76 -2.62
C ARG A 358 7.82 -13.46 -3.74
N ALA A 359 6.67 -12.88 -3.38
CA ALA A 359 5.64 -12.50 -4.35
C ALA A 359 6.10 -11.34 -5.26
N PHE A 360 6.70 -10.28 -4.71
CA PHE A 360 7.13 -9.13 -5.49
C PHE A 360 8.34 -9.44 -6.38
N LEU A 361 9.29 -10.28 -5.98
CA LEU A 361 10.40 -10.63 -6.88
C LEU A 361 9.95 -11.44 -8.11
N GLN A 362 8.80 -12.12 -8.01
CA GLN A 362 8.18 -12.87 -9.10
C GLN A 362 7.26 -12.01 -9.98
N SER A 363 7.02 -10.74 -9.64
CA SER A 363 6.04 -9.86 -10.30
C SER A 363 6.45 -9.32 -11.68
N GLY A 364 7.67 -9.58 -12.13
CA GLY A 364 8.23 -9.00 -13.36
C GLY A 364 8.92 -7.64 -13.15
N VAL A 365 9.76 -7.27 -14.12
CA VAL A 365 10.73 -6.16 -14.05
C VAL A 365 10.08 -4.78 -13.89
N PHE A 366 8.94 -4.53 -14.54
CA PHE A 366 8.30 -3.21 -14.51
C PHE A 366 7.57 -2.90 -13.19
N ARG A 367 7.18 -3.92 -12.43
CA ARG A 367 6.44 -3.79 -11.16
C ARG A 367 7.35 -3.63 -9.95
N ILE A 368 8.50 -4.32 -9.95
CA ILE A 368 9.43 -4.35 -8.79
C ILE A 368 9.89 -2.97 -8.34
N ARG A 369 10.00 -2.00 -9.26
CA ARG A 369 10.44 -0.62 -8.95
C ARG A 369 9.51 0.12 -8.00
N PHE A 370 8.23 -0.27 -7.94
CA PHE A 370 7.25 0.36 -7.07
C PHE A 370 7.08 -0.39 -5.76
N THR A 371 7.07 -1.73 -5.82
CA THR A 371 6.70 -2.58 -4.67
C THR A 371 7.88 -2.93 -3.78
N LEU A 372 9.09 -3.10 -4.33
CA LEU A 372 10.27 -3.45 -3.52
C LEU A 372 10.77 -2.27 -2.69
N VAL A 373 10.68 -1.04 -3.20
CA VAL A 373 11.25 0.13 -2.53
C VAL A 373 10.64 0.34 -1.13
N PRO A 374 9.31 0.35 -0.93
CA PRO A 374 8.72 0.42 0.41
C PRO A 374 9.11 -0.77 1.29
N LEU A 375 9.20 -1.98 0.72
CA LEU A 375 9.60 -3.18 1.46
C LEU A 375 11.05 -3.13 1.93
N ILE A 376 11.94 -2.53 1.14
CA ILE A 376 13.34 -2.28 1.51
C ILE A 376 13.38 -1.30 2.68
N TYR A 377 12.72 -0.14 2.60
CA TYR A 377 12.73 0.84 3.68
C TYR A 377 12.12 0.28 4.98
N GLN A 378 11.04 -0.51 4.90
CA GLN A 378 10.44 -1.16 6.07
C GLN A 378 11.35 -2.26 6.64
N SER A 379 12.06 -3.00 5.79
CA SER A 379 13.09 -3.97 6.22
C SER A 379 14.30 -3.27 6.87
N LEU A 380 14.71 -2.10 6.38
CA LEU A 380 15.79 -1.31 6.99
C LEU A 380 15.39 -0.78 8.38
N ALA A 381 14.14 -0.34 8.53
CA ALA A 381 13.60 0.02 9.85
C ALA A 381 13.64 -1.17 10.81
N LEU A 382 13.16 -2.34 10.35
CA LEU A 382 13.23 -3.59 11.13
C LEU A 382 14.67 -3.96 11.53
N ALA A 383 15.65 -3.79 10.64
CA ALA A 383 17.06 -4.04 10.96
C ALA A 383 17.58 -3.12 12.07
N ARG A 384 17.15 -1.84 12.08
CA ARG A 384 17.49 -0.88 13.14
C ARG A 384 16.85 -1.26 14.48
N ASP A 385 15.57 -1.64 14.45
CA ASP A 385 14.82 -2.02 15.65
C ASP A 385 15.45 -3.28 16.30
N LEU A 386 15.80 -4.28 15.50
CA LEU A 386 16.51 -5.48 15.98
C LEU A 386 17.89 -5.14 16.57
N ALA A 387 18.63 -4.21 15.95
CA ALA A 387 19.94 -3.80 16.43
C ALA A 387 19.87 -2.96 17.73
N ALA A 388 18.81 -2.18 17.92
CA ALA A 388 18.57 -1.44 19.15
C ALA A 388 18.35 -2.41 20.33
N HIS A 389 17.46 -3.40 20.17
CA HIS A 389 17.22 -4.41 21.19
C HIS A 389 18.43 -5.28 21.50
N SER A 390 19.29 -5.58 20.51
CA SER A 390 20.54 -6.31 20.77
C SER A 390 21.56 -5.50 21.59
N LYS A 391 21.57 -4.17 21.42
CA LYS A 391 22.47 -3.27 22.17
C LYS A 391 22.00 -3.10 23.62
N GLU A 392 20.70 -2.97 23.86
CA GLU A 392 20.11 -2.90 25.21
C GLU A 392 20.47 -4.13 26.05
N LYS A 393 20.40 -5.33 25.46
CA LYS A 393 20.81 -6.58 26.13
C LYS A 393 22.28 -6.58 26.54
N THR A 394 23.16 -6.06 25.69
CA THR A 394 24.61 -5.98 25.95
C THR A 394 24.92 -4.98 27.08
N GLN A 395 24.13 -3.90 27.20
CA GLN A 395 24.26 -2.92 28.29
C GLN A 395 23.67 -3.45 29.61
N ALA A 396 22.53 -4.14 29.59
CA ALA A 396 21.92 -4.73 30.78
C ALA A 396 22.79 -5.84 31.41
N GLN A 397 23.46 -6.65 30.58
CA GLN A 397 24.39 -7.68 31.07
C GLN A 397 25.74 -7.11 31.57
N GLY A 398 26.10 -5.88 31.21
CA GLY A 398 27.31 -5.20 31.68
C GLY A 398 27.18 -4.54 33.06
N GLN A 399 25.98 -4.56 33.67
CA GLN A 399 25.68 -3.91 34.95
C GLN A 399 25.36 -4.89 36.10
N GLU A 400 25.64 -6.19 35.95
CA GLU A 400 25.63 -7.13 37.08
C GLU A 400 27.04 -7.33 37.64
N THR A 401 27.46 -6.41 38.54
CA THR A 401 28.47 -6.72 39.55
C THR A 401 28.12 -6.04 40.87
N LYS A 402 27.19 -6.66 41.61
CA LYS A 402 27.23 -6.90 43.06
C LYS A 402 26.03 -7.77 43.46
N PRO A 403 26.22 -8.93 44.12
CA PRO A 403 25.11 -9.74 44.61
C PRO A 403 24.74 -9.26 46.02
N GLU A 404 23.48 -8.93 46.28
CA GLU A 404 22.88 -9.06 47.63
C GLU A 404 21.34 -8.87 47.59
N LEU A 405 20.66 -9.93 48.06
CA LEU A 405 19.29 -10.06 48.58
C LEU A 405 18.06 -9.78 47.69
N GLU A 406 17.49 -10.89 47.21
CA GLU A 406 16.08 -11.28 47.18
C GLU A 406 15.02 -10.24 47.60
N THR A 407 14.17 -9.83 46.65
CA THR A 407 12.69 -9.94 46.65
C THR A 407 12.08 -8.98 45.63
N ALA A 408 12.01 -9.37 44.36
CA ALA A 408 11.10 -8.77 43.39
C ALA A 408 10.75 -9.79 42.30
N THR A 409 9.47 -9.80 41.94
CA THR A 409 8.76 -10.72 41.03
C THR A 409 9.36 -10.82 39.62
N PRO A 410 9.24 -11.98 38.92
CA PRO A 410 9.73 -12.14 37.56
C PRO A 410 8.70 -11.60 36.56
N THR A 411 8.76 -10.30 36.27
CA THR A 411 7.94 -9.69 35.21
C THR A 411 8.81 -8.75 34.38
N ASP A 412 9.58 -9.34 33.47
CA ASP A 412 9.76 -8.84 32.10
C ASP A 412 10.61 -9.87 31.34
N ASN A 413 9.92 -10.82 30.70
CA ASN A 413 10.54 -11.75 29.76
C ASN A 413 11.07 -10.94 28.56
N VAL A 414 12.35 -10.59 28.56
CA VAL A 414 13.04 -10.05 27.39
C VAL A 414 12.94 -11.10 26.27
N LYS A 415 12.00 -10.90 25.33
CA LYS A 415 11.84 -11.78 24.16
C LYS A 415 13.14 -11.78 23.37
N ILE A 416 13.75 -12.96 23.23
CA ILE A 416 14.93 -13.15 22.39
C ILE A 416 14.44 -13.36 20.96
N PHE A 417 14.72 -12.41 20.08
CA PHE A 417 14.43 -12.55 18.66
C PHE A 417 15.43 -13.51 17.99
N VAL A 418 14.93 -14.40 17.15
CA VAL A 418 15.74 -15.37 16.39
C VAL A 418 16.40 -14.69 15.19
N THR A 419 15.69 -13.74 14.58
CA THR A 419 16.16 -13.01 13.40
C THR A 419 17.24 -12.01 13.79
N THR A 420 18.37 -12.07 13.09
CA THR A 420 19.48 -11.14 13.31
C THR A 420 19.39 -9.93 12.36
N PRO A 421 19.85 -8.73 12.76
CA PRO A 421 19.93 -7.59 11.86
C PRO A 421 20.74 -7.90 10.59
N ARG A 422 21.78 -8.73 10.70
CA ARG A 422 22.60 -9.18 9.56
C ARG A 422 21.78 -9.95 8.53
N GLN A 423 20.88 -10.84 8.96
CA GLN A 423 19.98 -11.56 8.05
C GLN A 423 19.02 -10.61 7.33
N VAL A 424 18.49 -9.61 8.03
CA VAL A 424 17.61 -8.59 7.41
C VAL A 424 18.39 -7.73 6.40
N LEU A 425 19.65 -7.38 6.69
CA LEU A 425 20.49 -6.65 5.75
C LEU A 425 20.85 -7.48 4.51
N GLN A 426 21.12 -8.79 4.66
CA GLN A 426 21.29 -9.70 3.51
C GLN A 426 20.02 -9.80 2.68
N PHE A 427 18.87 -9.89 3.35
CA PHE A 427 17.55 -9.89 2.72
C PHE A 427 17.31 -8.61 1.90
N VAL A 428 17.71 -7.44 2.44
CA VAL A 428 17.65 -6.15 1.73
C VAL A 428 18.61 -6.12 0.55
N HIS A 429 19.84 -6.59 0.72
CA HIS A 429 20.84 -6.64 -0.34
C HIS A 429 20.31 -7.37 -1.58
N GLU A 430 19.74 -8.56 -1.41
CA GLU A 430 19.13 -9.32 -2.51
C GLU A 430 18.08 -8.50 -3.27
N MET A 431 17.23 -7.73 -2.57
CA MET A 431 16.19 -6.91 -3.19
C MET A 431 16.76 -5.72 -3.96
N VAL A 432 17.75 -5.01 -3.39
CA VAL A 432 18.35 -3.84 -4.04
C VAL A 432 19.18 -4.26 -5.25
N THR A 433 19.93 -5.37 -5.17
CA THR A 433 20.65 -5.93 -6.31
C THR A 433 19.70 -6.42 -7.41
N ALA A 434 18.57 -7.03 -7.05
CA ALA A 434 17.55 -7.41 -8.02
C ALA A 434 16.93 -6.19 -8.73
N LEU A 435 16.80 -5.06 -8.04
CA LEU A 435 16.33 -3.81 -8.64
C LEU A 435 17.39 -3.20 -9.58
N ALA A 436 18.64 -3.14 -9.14
CA ALA A 436 19.74 -2.55 -9.91
C ALA A 436 20.09 -3.34 -11.18
N SER A 437 20.01 -4.67 -11.14
CA SER A 437 20.34 -5.55 -12.27
C SER A 437 19.29 -5.54 -13.38
N LYS A 438 18.04 -5.17 -13.08
CA LYS A 438 16.91 -5.31 -14.00
C LYS A 438 16.52 -4.00 -14.67
N GLN A 439 17.09 -2.86 -14.27
CA GLN A 439 16.59 -1.55 -14.72
C GLN A 439 17.67 -0.45 -14.80
N ASP A 440 18.01 -0.06 -16.01
CA ASP A 440 18.96 1.04 -16.28
C ASP A 440 18.33 2.43 -16.07
N ALA A 441 17.00 2.56 -16.16
CA ALA A 441 16.32 3.86 -16.05
C ALA A 441 16.28 4.45 -14.62
N LEU A 442 16.75 3.72 -13.60
CA LEU A 442 16.70 4.13 -12.18
C LEU A 442 18.09 4.16 -11.52
N SER A 443 19.18 4.17 -12.29
CA SER A 443 20.54 3.99 -11.76
C SER A 443 20.90 4.95 -10.63
N VAL A 444 20.57 6.25 -10.72
CA VAL A 444 20.81 7.21 -9.63
C VAL A 444 20.01 6.86 -8.37
N SER A 445 18.77 6.40 -8.53
CA SER A 445 17.92 5.98 -7.41
C SER A 445 18.44 4.68 -6.77
N CYS A 446 18.97 3.77 -7.57
CA CYS A 446 19.62 2.54 -7.09
C CYS A 446 20.91 2.86 -6.32
N VAL A 447 21.75 3.79 -6.80
CA VAL A 447 22.90 4.30 -6.05
C VAL A 447 22.45 4.87 -4.71
N HIS A 448 21.43 5.74 -4.71
CA HIS A 448 20.89 6.31 -3.47
C HIS A 448 20.43 5.23 -2.50
N LEU A 449 19.68 4.23 -3.00
CA LEU A 449 19.13 3.15 -2.20
C LEU A 449 20.22 2.27 -1.58
N PHE A 450 21.26 1.91 -2.34
CA PHE A 450 22.43 1.20 -1.80
C PHE A 450 23.12 2.02 -0.70
N LEU A 451 23.30 3.32 -0.90
CA LEU A 451 23.90 4.20 0.10
C LEU A 451 23.02 4.32 1.37
N GLN A 452 21.69 4.38 1.25
CA GLN A 452 20.80 4.33 2.42
C GLN A 452 20.94 3.01 3.18
N CYS A 453 21.05 1.88 2.47
CA CYS A 453 21.32 0.58 3.10
C CYS A 453 22.67 0.58 3.83
N ALA A 454 23.71 1.19 3.24
CA ALA A 454 25.01 1.33 3.85
C ALA A 454 24.97 2.12 5.16
N LEU A 455 24.27 3.26 5.19
CA LEU A 455 24.13 4.10 6.39
C LEU A 455 23.42 3.36 7.53
N VAL A 456 22.41 2.56 7.22
CA VAL A 456 21.72 1.73 8.21
C VAL A 456 22.64 0.62 8.71
N ALA A 457 23.36 -0.07 7.81
CA ALA A 457 24.32 -1.09 8.19
C ALA A 457 25.46 -0.54 9.07
N ASP A 458 25.96 0.66 8.75
CA ASP A 458 26.93 1.41 9.55
C ASP A 458 26.37 1.73 10.93
N GLY A 459 25.14 2.27 11.04
CA GLY A 459 24.49 2.53 12.34
C GLY A 459 24.26 1.26 13.19
N CYS A 460 24.07 0.11 12.54
CA CYS A 460 23.99 -1.20 13.17
C CYS A 460 25.37 -1.81 13.51
N ALA A 461 26.48 -1.11 13.24
CA ALA A 461 27.86 -1.53 13.45
C ALA A 461 28.30 -2.77 12.63
N PHE A 462 27.71 -2.99 11.45
CA PHE A 462 28.14 -4.03 10.52
C PHE A 462 29.03 -3.46 9.41
N GLU A 463 30.29 -3.17 9.75
CA GLU A 463 31.26 -2.54 8.83
C GLU A 463 31.36 -3.27 7.47
N ALA A 464 31.56 -4.58 7.47
CA ALA A 464 31.73 -5.35 6.23
C ALA A 464 30.50 -5.26 5.31
N VAL A 465 29.30 -5.19 5.90
CA VAL A 465 28.04 -5.06 5.15
C VAL A 465 27.86 -3.64 4.63
N ALA A 466 28.20 -2.63 5.43
CA ALA A 466 28.17 -1.23 5.00
C ALA A 466 29.16 -0.98 3.86
N TYR A 467 30.37 -1.51 3.96
CA TYR A 467 31.38 -1.44 2.91
C TYR A 467 30.88 -2.07 1.61
N GLU A 468 30.29 -3.27 1.68
CA GLU A 468 29.72 -3.95 0.51
C GLU A 468 28.61 -3.14 -0.15
N PHE A 469 27.70 -2.53 0.63
CA PHE A 469 26.66 -1.67 0.04
C PHE A 469 27.24 -0.45 -0.67
N ILE A 470 28.31 0.15 -0.16
CA ILE A 470 28.97 1.29 -0.80
C ILE A 470 29.69 0.85 -2.08
N THR A 471 30.38 -0.30 -2.06
CA THR A 471 31.04 -0.82 -3.26
C THR A 471 30.03 -1.17 -4.35
N GLN A 472 28.87 -1.76 -4.00
CA GLN A 472 27.78 -1.98 -4.96
C GLN A 472 27.24 -0.67 -5.53
N ALA A 473 27.09 0.39 -4.71
CA ALA A 473 26.73 1.71 -5.21
C ALA A 473 27.76 2.26 -6.21
N PHE A 474 29.04 2.01 -5.98
CA PHE A 474 30.11 2.42 -6.89
C PHE A 474 30.08 1.65 -8.21
N ILE A 475 29.77 0.35 -8.18
CA ILE A 475 29.62 -0.47 -9.38
C ILE A 475 28.45 0.07 -10.24
N VAL A 476 27.30 0.35 -9.64
CA VAL A 476 26.16 0.94 -10.36
C VAL A 476 26.52 2.29 -10.98
N TYR A 477 27.27 3.13 -10.26
CA TYR A 477 27.77 4.39 -10.79
C TYR A 477 28.71 4.19 -12.00
N GLU A 478 29.64 3.23 -11.92
CA GLU A 478 30.61 2.94 -12.98
C GLU A 478 29.96 2.35 -14.23
N ASP A 479 29.02 1.42 -14.06
CA ASP A 479 28.48 0.61 -15.15
C ASP A 479 27.25 1.24 -15.81
N GLN A 480 26.40 1.95 -15.05
CA GLN A 480 25.09 2.38 -15.54
C GLN A 480 24.95 3.89 -15.73
N ILE A 481 25.74 4.73 -15.04
CA ILE A 481 25.57 6.20 -15.05
C ILE A 481 26.56 6.87 -16.02
N THR A 482 26.04 7.31 -17.16
CA THR A 482 26.84 7.96 -18.21
C THR A 482 26.58 9.48 -18.34
N LEU A 483 25.39 9.94 -17.96
CA LEU A 483 24.98 11.34 -18.13
C LEU A 483 25.63 12.24 -17.06
N ALA A 484 26.30 13.32 -17.49
CA ALA A 484 27.05 14.21 -16.58
C ALA A 484 26.21 14.76 -15.40
N ARG A 485 24.94 15.13 -15.65
CA ARG A 485 24.03 15.62 -14.61
C ARG A 485 23.73 14.54 -13.56
N GLU A 486 23.56 13.30 -13.99
CA GLU A 486 23.29 12.16 -13.13
C GLU A 486 24.55 11.73 -12.38
N GLN A 487 25.72 11.78 -13.03
CA GLN A 487 27.02 11.55 -12.39
C GLN A 487 27.24 12.52 -11.23
N TRP A 488 26.99 13.83 -11.46
CA TRP A 488 27.05 14.83 -10.40
C TRP A 488 26.15 14.47 -9.22
N ARG A 489 24.87 14.15 -9.50
CA ARG A 489 23.89 13.85 -8.46
C ARG A 489 24.25 12.58 -7.67
N ALA A 490 24.72 11.54 -8.34
CA ALA A 490 25.19 10.31 -7.71
C ALA A 490 26.41 10.59 -6.82
N LEU A 491 27.39 11.37 -7.30
CA LEU A 491 28.57 11.73 -6.51
C LEU A 491 28.24 12.57 -5.29
N GLU A 492 27.30 13.51 -5.41
CA GLU A 492 26.82 14.30 -4.29
C GLU A 492 26.26 13.40 -3.17
N LEU A 493 25.45 12.41 -3.55
CA LEU A 493 24.91 11.41 -2.62
C LEU A 493 26.00 10.52 -2.03
N MET A 494 26.99 10.10 -2.82
CA MET A 494 28.12 9.28 -2.36
C MET A 494 28.96 10.05 -1.33
N VAL A 495 29.32 11.30 -1.62
CA VAL A 495 30.06 12.18 -0.71
C VAL A 495 29.26 12.40 0.57
N ALA A 496 27.98 12.75 0.47
CA ALA A 496 27.13 12.98 1.63
C ALA A 496 27.00 11.73 2.52
N SER A 497 26.86 10.55 1.89
CA SER A 497 26.72 9.28 2.62
C SER A 497 28.03 8.89 3.32
N LEU A 498 29.18 9.02 2.65
CA LEU A 498 30.49 8.79 3.27
C LEU A 498 30.79 9.80 4.40
N ARG A 499 30.28 11.03 4.32
CA ARG A 499 30.40 11.99 5.42
C ARG A 499 29.51 11.66 6.61
N ALA A 500 28.49 10.82 6.43
CA ALA A 500 27.53 10.45 7.47
C ALA A 500 27.88 9.13 8.16
N THR A 501 28.73 8.27 7.57
CA THR A 501 29.19 7.04 8.21
C THR A 501 30.07 7.34 9.43
N ARG A 502 30.10 6.45 10.42
CA ARG A 502 30.89 6.64 11.65
C ARG A 502 31.66 5.39 12.09
N ASN A 503 31.22 4.21 11.68
CA ASN A 503 31.72 2.93 12.18
C ASN A 503 32.62 2.20 11.17
N LEU A 504 33.01 2.86 10.07
CA LEU A 504 34.02 2.35 9.15
C LEU A 504 35.42 2.51 9.74
N SER A 505 36.27 1.48 9.59
CA SER A 505 37.69 1.59 9.93
C SER A 505 38.39 2.62 9.05
N SER A 506 39.45 3.24 9.57
CA SER A 506 40.23 4.24 8.84
C SER A 506 40.76 3.72 7.50
N ALA A 507 41.16 2.44 7.43
CA ALA A 507 41.68 1.83 6.21
C ALA A 507 40.59 1.69 5.12
N ASN A 508 39.43 1.14 5.48
CA ASN A 508 38.31 0.98 4.55
C ASN A 508 37.74 2.33 4.12
N TYR A 509 37.61 3.27 5.06
CA TYR A 509 37.14 4.63 4.79
C TYR A 509 38.04 5.35 3.78
N GLU A 510 39.37 5.28 3.97
CA GLU A 510 40.34 5.92 3.08
C GLU A 510 40.21 5.42 1.64
N VAL A 511 40.05 4.11 1.44
CA VAL A 511 39.88 3.51 0.11
C VAL A 511 38.64 4.09 -0.58
N LEU A 512 37.50 4.13 0.13
CA LEU A 512 36.25 4.67 -0.39
C LEU A 512 36.35 6.16 -0.70
N ALA A 513 36.87 6.96 0.23
CA ALA A 513 37.05 8.41 0.06
C ALA A 513 37.96 8.73 -1.13
N THR A 514 39.05 7.96 -1.29
CA THR A 514 39.97 8.10 -2.42
C THR A 514 39.26 7.78 -3.74
N LYS A 515 38.52 6.67 -3.81
CA LYS A 515 37.80 6.28 -5.03
C LYS A 515 36.73 7.31 -5.41
N THR A 516 35.94 7.79 -4.44
CA THR A 516 34.97 8.88 -4.68
C THR A 516 35.62 10.15 -5.21
N THR A 517 36.77 10.54 -4.63
CA THR A 517 37.54 11.71 -5.11
C THR A 517 38.09 11.51 -6.51
N GLN A 518 38.48 10.29 -6.88
CA GLN A 518 38.92 9.96 -8.24
C GLN A 518 37.78 10.10 -9.25
N TYR A 519 36.54 9.73 -8.90
CA TYR A 519 35.39 9.94 -9.77
C TYR A 519 35.07 11.44 -9.94
N ALA A 520 35.08 12.21 -8.85
CA ALA A 520 34.92 13.66 -8.90
C ALA A 520 35.95 14.30 -9.83
N ALA A 521 37.20 13.83 -9.77
CA ALA A 521 38.28 14.27 -10.63
C ALA A 521 38.16 13.85 -12.10
N ARG A 522 37.23 12.96 -12.48
CA ARG A 522 36.99 12.52 -13.86
C ARG A 522 35.78 13.19 -14.52
N LEU A 523 35.07 14.08 -13.80
CA LEU A 523 33.96 14.83 -14.38
C LEU A 523 34.42 15.67 -15.59
N LEU A 524 33.62 15.66 -16.64
CA LEU A 524 33.97 16.27 -17.94
C LEU A 524 33.92 17.80 -17.90
N LYS A 525 32.95 18.37 -17.18
CA LYS A 525 32.81 19.82 -17.06
C LYS A 525 33.71 20.34 -15.95
N LYS A 526 34.67 21.20 -16.30
CA LYS A 526 35.69 21.69 -15.35
C LYS A 526 35.14 22.45 -14.13
N ASN A 527 34.06 23.23 -14.30
CA ASN A 527 33.44 23.92 -13.17
C ASN A 527 32.84 22.93 -12.16
N GLU A 528 32.04 21.97 -12.65
CA GLU A 528 31.51 20.87 -11.82
C GLU A 528 32.67 20.04 -11.23
N GLN A 529 33.68 19.69 -12.01
CA GLN A 529 34.86 18.98 -11.53
C GLN A 529 35.54 19.71 -10.34
N ALA A 530 35.76 21.02 -10.44
CA ALA A 530 36.38 21.82 -9.38
C ALA A 530 35.54 21.83 -8.10
N LEU A 531 34.22 22.04 -8.22
CA LEU A 531 33.29 22.06 -7.08
C LEU A 531 33.15 20.69 -6.41
N MET A 532 33.07 19.60 -7.18
CA MET A 532 32.95 18.27 -6.59
C MET A 532 34.25 17.86 -5.89
N VAL A 533 35.42 18.16 -6.48
CA VAL A 533 36.72 17.93 -5.83
C VAL A 533 36.84 18.75 -4.54
N LEU A 534 36.32 19.97 -4.53
CA LEU A 534 36.25 20.80 -3.33
C LEU A 534 35.40 20.13 -2.24
N ASN A 535 34.21 19.63 -2.60
CA ASN A 535 33.34 18.90 -1.68
C ASN A 535 33.99 17.62 -1.14
N CYS A 536 34.79 16.93 -1.95
CA CYS A 536 35.54 15.76 -1.52
C CYS A 536 36.61 16.06 -0.46
N ALA A 537 37.06 17.32 -0.29
CA ALA A 537 37.99 17.69 0.77
C ALA A 537 37.43 17.34 2.17
N HIS A 538 36.12 17.46 2.36
CA HIS A 538 35.46 17.10 3.62
C HIS A 538 35.52 15.60 3.96
N LEU A 539 35.75 14.72 2.96
CA LEU A 539 35.92 13.30 3.22
C LEU A 539 37.23 13.04 3.99
N PHE A 540 38.27 13.83 3.75
CA PHE A 540 39.56 13.67 4.43
C PHE A 540 39.63 14.39 5.78
N TRP A 541 38.53 15.02 6.20
CA TRP A 541 38.38 15.65 7.51
C TRP A 541 37.13 15.14 8.22
N HIS A 542 37.20 13.88 8.62
CA HIS A 542 36.11 13.07 9.15
C HIS A 542 36.54 12.40 10.47
N PRO A 543 35.63 12.06 11.41
CA PRO A 543 36.02 11.38 12.66
C PRO A 543 36.83 10.09 12.47
N SER A 544 36.57 9.34 11.39
CA SER A 544 37.31 8.12 11.04
C SER A 544 38.62 8.38 10.29
N GLN A 545 38.83 9.60 9.76
CA GLN A 545 40.02 9.98 8.98
C GLN A 545 40.28 11.50 9.05
N GLN A 546 41.38 11.90 9.68
CA GLN A 546 41.84 13.29 9.73
C GLN A 546 43.19 13.43 9.02
N ASP A 547 43.15 13.64 7.70
CA ASP A 547 44.34 13.81 6.86
C ASP A 547 44.33 15.19 6.20
N GLY A 548 44.89 16.18 6.90
CA GLY A 548 44.90 17.56 6.41
C GLY A 548 45.82 17.78 5.20
N LYS A 549 46.78 16.88 4.93
CA LYS A 549 47.55 16.92 3.68
C LYS A 549 46.64 16.67 2.48
N ARG A 550 45.79 15.64 2.56
CA ARG A 550 44.83 15.31 1.50
C ARG A 550 43.71 16.35 1.36
N VAL A 551 43.27 16.97 2.46
CA VAL A 551 42.38 18.14 2.43
C VAL A 551 43.00 19.25 1.59
N ARG A 552 44.26 19.63 1.90
CA ARG A 552 44.98 20.67 1.17
C ARG A 552 45.20 20.30 -0.30
N GLU A 553 45.48 19.03 -0.61
CA GLU A 553 45.60 18.58 -2.00
C GLU A 553 44.30 18.74 -2.79
N CYS A 554 43.14 18.44 -2.20
CA CYS A 554 41.84 18.64 -2.85
C CYS A 554 41.57 20.13 -3.09
N LEU A 555 41.81 20.97 -2.06
CA LEU A 555 41.65 22.41 -2.14
C LEU A 555 42.54 23.03 -3.23
N GLN A 556 43.82 22.66 -3.27
CA GLN A 556 44.76 23.13 -4.29
C GLN A 556 44.40 22.60 -5.68
N ARG A 557 43.92 21.36 -5.79
CA ARG A 557 43.50 20.79 -7.07
C ARG A 557 42.28 21.53 -7.61
N SER A 558 41.30 21.84 -6.77
CA SER A 558 40.13 22.65 -7.16
C SER A 558 40.56 24.03 -7.69
N LEU A 559 41.47 24.71 -6.97
CA LEU A 559 42.04 25.99 -7.38
C LEU A 559 42.76 25.91 -8.74
N ARG A 560 43.61 24.90 -8.95
CA ARG A 560 44.29 24.71 -10.24
C ARG A 560 43.33 24.45 -11.40
N ILE A 561 42.21 23.75 -11.15
CA ILE A 561 41.18 23.53 -12.16
C ILE A 561 40.47 24.85 -12.47
N ALA A 562 40.18 25.68 -11.45
CA ALA A 562 39.62 27.02 -11.61
C ALA A 562 40.52 27.92 -12.48
N ASP A 563 41.81 28.02 -12.15
CA ASP A 563 42.80 28.82 -12.88
C ASP A 563 42.98 28.37 -14.34
N ALA A 564 42.78 27.08 -14.62
CA ALA A 564 42.93 26.52 -15.96
C ALA A 564 41.78 26.87 -16.91
N MET A 565 40.70 27.52 -16.45
CA MET A 565 39.52 27.85 -17.25
C MET A 565 39.62 29.23 -17.96
N LYS A 566 40.82 29.63 -18.43
CA LYS A 566 41.17 31.03 -18.81
C LYS A 566 40.22 31.81 -19.75
N ASP A 567 39.32 31.16 -20.50
CA ASP A 567 38.44 31.83 -21.46
C ASP A 567 37.12 32.39 -20.87
N THR A 568 36.94 32.40 -19.53
CA THR A 568 35.66 32.81 -18.91
C THR A 568 35.83 33.50 -17.54
N THR A 569 36.74 34.47 -17.44
CA THR A 569 37.12 35.16 -16.19
C THR A 569 35.92 35.70 -15.40
N SER A 570 34.90 36.25 -16.08
CA SER A 570 33.70 36.82 -15.43
C SER A 570 32.77 35.79 -14.77
N ASN A 571 32.84 34.50 -15.14
CA ASN A 571 32.00 33.45 -14.55
C ASN A 571 32.71 32.63 -13.47
N GLN A 572 33.97 32.93 -13.16
CA GLN A 572 34.80 32.14 -12.24
C GLN A 572 34.86 32.67 -10.82
N VAL A 573 34.57 33.96 -10.61
CA VAL A 573 34.57 34.56 -9.27
C VAL A 573 33.67 33.80 -8.28
N PRO A 574 32.46 33.33 -8.65
CA PRO A 574 31.69 32.46 -7.77
C PRO A 574 32.46 31.21 -7.31
N LEU A 575 33.17 30.53 -8.21
CA LEU A 575 33.97 29.35 -7.87
C LEU A 575 35.15 29.68 -6.94
N PHE A 576 35.87 30.78 -7.19
CA PHE A 576 36.95 31.20 -6.29
C PHE A 576 36.43 31.58 -4.90
N LEU A 577 35.24 32.16 -4.82
CA LEU A 577 34.56 32.45 -3.54
C LEU A 577 34.17 31.15 -2.81
N GLU A 578 33.62 30.15 -3.50
CA GLU A 578 33.34 28.83 -2.90
C GLU A 578 34.63 28.19 -2.35
N ILE A 579 35.73 28.27 -3.11
CA ILE A 579 37.04 27.75 -2.67
C ILE A 579 37.52 28.53 -1.43
N LEU A 580 37.40 29.85 -1.41
CA LEU A 580 37.79 30.69 -0.28
C LEU A 580 37.00 30.34 0.98
N GLU A 581 35.69 30.20 0.86
CA GLU A 581 34.80 29.80 1.97
C GLU A 581 35.17 28.40 2.49
N ALA A 582 35.54 27.46 1.61
CA ALA A 582 36.01 26.15 2.02
C ALA A 582 37.37 26.19 2.74
N TYR A 583 38.34 26.97 2.25
CA TYR A 583 39.62 27.20 2.97
C TYR A 583 39.37 27.79 4.36
N LEU A 584 38.45 28.75 4.45
CA LEU A 584 38.08 29.40 5.71
C LEU A 584 37.46 28.39 6.69
N TYR A 585 36.56 27.53 6.20
CA TYR A 585 36.01 26.44 7.01
C TYR A 585 37.11 25.53 7.57
N PHE A 586 38.02 25.01 6.74
CA PHE A 586 39.08 24.11 7.23
C PHE A 586 40.09 24.81 8.15
N TYR A 587 40.30 26.11 7.97
CA TYR A 587 41.08 26.91 8.91
C TYR A 587 40.37 27.00 10.27
N GLU A 588 39.05 27.23 10.30
CA GLU A 588 38.25 27.30 11.51
C GLU A 588 38.22 25.96 12.27
N VAL A 589 38.12 24.83 11.55
CA VAL A 589 38.22 23.48 12.15
C VAL A 589 39.68 23.10 12.52
N GLN A 590 40.61 24.06 12.49
CA GLN A 590 42.00 23.90 12.93
C GLN A 590 42.76 22.80 12.19
N THR A 591 42.55 22.65 10.88
CA THR A 591 43.35 21.76 10.04
C THR A 591 44.78 22.31 9.91
N PRO A 592 45.83 21.60 10.38
CA PRO A 592 47.16 22.19 10.55
C PRO A 592 47.84 22.58 9.22
N GLU A 593 47.53 21.89 8.12
CA GLU A 593 48.08 22.16 6.80
C GLU A 593 47.42 23.36 6.09
N VAL A 594 46.27 23.83 6.57
CA VAL A 594 45.57 24.99 6.02
C VAL A 594 45.99 26.22 6.80
N THR A 595 46.91 27.00 6.21
CA THR A 595 47.52 28.16 6.88
C THR A 595 46.85 29.48 6.50
N HIS A 596 47.01 30.47 7.38
CA HIS A 596 46.56 31.86 7.18
C HIS A 596 47.03 32.46 5.84
N ASN A 597 48.26 32.17 5.44
CA ASN A 597 48.83 32.67 4.19
C ASN A 597 48.01 32.28 2.94
N TYR A 598 47.38 31.09 2.94
CA TYR A 598 46.53 30.67 1.82
C TYR A 598 45.25 31.49 1.75
N LEU A 599 44.65 31.84 2.90
CA LEU A 599 43.45 32.68 2.96
C LEU A 599 43.73 34.09 2.44
N VAL A 600 44.84 34.70 2.89
CA VAL A 600 45.23 36.04 2.44
C VAL A 600 45.55 36.05 0.94
N GLY A 601 46.30 35.04 0.47
CA GLY A 601 46.62 34.92 -0.96
C GLY A 601 45.37 34.76 -1.82
N LEU A 602 44.40 33.95 -1.38
CA LEU A 602 43.16 33.73 -2.12
C LEU A 602 42.21 34.93 -2.06
N LEU A 603 42.18 35.67 -0.93
CA LEU A 603 41.47 36.96 -0.84
C LEU A 603 42.01 37.98 -1.83
N ALA A 604 43.34 38.08 -1.97
CA ALA A 604 43.97 38.98 -2.92
C ALA A 604 43.64 38.56 -4.37
N LEU A 605 43.67 37.26 -4.66
CA LEU A 605 43.31 36.72 -5.98
C LEU A 605 41.86 37.01 -6.34
N VAL A 606 40.91 36.77 -5.44
CA VAL A 606 39.49 37.06 -5.67
C VAL A 606 39.26 38.56 -5.89
N LYS A 607 39.94 39.41 -5.13
CA LYS A 607 39.86 40.88 -5.28
C LYS A 607 40.35 41.32 -6.67
N ASP A 608 41.50 40.83 -7.11
CA ASP A 608 42.03 41.12 -8.44
C ASP A 608 41.07 40.69 -9.55
N HIS A 609 40.48 39.49 -9.45
CA HIS A 609 39.47 39.04 -10.40
C HIS A 609 38.21 39.91 -10.38
N LEU A 610 37.73 40.33 -9.20
CA LEU A 610 36.57 41.23 -9.06
C LEU A 610 36.83 42.61 -9.67
N ASP A 611 38.03 43.16 -9.49
CA ASP A 611 38.41 44.46 -10.02
C ASP A 611 38.47 44.43 -11.56
N ASN A 612 38.94 43.31 -12.12
CA ASN A 612 39.03 43.04 -13.56
C ASN A 612 37.70 42.64 -14.24
N MET A 613 36.62 42.41 -13.48
CA MET A 613 35.30 42.07 -14.05
C MET A 613 34.55 43.30 -14.57
N GLU A 614 33.82 43.13 -15.68
CA GLU A 614 32.88 44.16 -16.15
C GLU A 614 31.80 44.48 -15.11
N HIS A 615 31.37 45.74 -15.05
CA HIS A 615 30.30 46.15 -14.15
C HIS A 615 28.97 45.52 -14.57
N GLY A 616 28.49 44.58 -13.75
CA GLY A 616 27.24 43.88 -13.97
C GLY A 616 26.67 43.28 -12.68
N GLN A 617 25.58 42.55 -12.81
CA GLN A 617 24.91 41.90 -11.67
C GLN A 617 25.83 40.87 -10.98
N LEU A 618 26.51 40.02 -11.75
CA LEU A 618 27.43 38.99 -11.23
C LEU A 618 28.59 39.60 -10.40
N ARG A 619 29.14 40.74 -10.83
CA ARG A 619 30.17 41.46 -10.07
C ARG A 619 29.63 41.98 -8.75
N ARG A 620 28.43 42.57 -8.73
CA ARG A 620 27.80 43.06 -7.49
C ARG A 620 27.53 41.93 -6.48
N GLU A 621 27.06 40.79 -6.97
CA GLU A 621 26.83 39.60 -6.15
C GLU A 621 28.16 39.05 -5.59
N GLY A 622 29.19 38.98 -6.42
CA GLY A 622 30.54 38.58 -6.01
C GLY A 622 31.15 39.53 -4.97
N GLU A 623 31.07 40.85 -5.17
CA GLU A 623 31.54 41.86 -4.22
C GLU A 623 30.78 41.78 -2.88
N PHE A 624 29.48 41.52 -2.91
CA PHE A 624 28.68 41.35 -1.70
C PHE A 624 29.14 40.13 -0.89
N ARG A 625 29.30 38.97 -1.54
CA ARG A 625 29.82 37.75 -0.90
C ARG A 625 31.24 37.96 -0.38
N TYR A 626 32.13 38.53 -1.18
CA TYR A 626 33.51 38.83 -0.79
C TYR A 626 33.57 39.69 0.48
N ARG A 627 32.80 40.80 0.53
CA ARG A 627 32.73 41.67 1.71
C ARG A 627 32.18 40.94 2.94
N ALA A 628 31.23 40.03 2.76
CA ALA A 628 30.70 39.21 3.86
C ALA A 628 31.78 38.27 4.42
N VAL A 629 32.54 37.60 3.56
CA VAL A 629 33.66 36.74 3.97
C VAL A 629 34.74 37.53 4.70
N VAL A 630 35.14 38.70 4.17
CA VAL A 630 36.13 39.58 4.83
C VAL A 630 35.65 39.98 6.22
N ARG A 631 34.40 40.44 6.36
CA ARG A 631 33.84 40.80 7.67
C ARG A 631 33.86 39.62 8.65
N TYR A 632 33.55 38.42 8.18
CA TYR A 632 33.60 37.22 9.02
C TYR A 632 35.03 36.88 9.45
N MET A 633 36.01 37.00 8.55
CA MET A 633 37.42 36.82 8.88
C MET A 633 37.93 37.87 9.89
N ASP A 634 37.46 39.13 9.79
CA ASP A 634 37.75 40.17 10.77
C ASP A 634 37.21 39.78 12.15
N THR A 635 36.00 39.21 12.24
CA THR A 635 35.43 38.74 13.53
C THR A 635 36.20 37.58 14.15
N LEU A 636 36.89 36.77 13.34
CA LEU A 636 37.73 35.67 13.80
C LEU A 636 39.16 36.14 14.17
N GLY A 637 39.48 37.43 14.03
CA GLY A 637 40.82 37.97 14.27
C GLY A 637 41.86 37.44 13.26
N ILE A 638 41.41 36.96 12.10
CA ILE A 638 42.27 36.43 11.03
C ILE A 638 42.82 37.59 10.19
N SER A 639 42.13 38.73 10.18
CA SER A 639 42.54 39.91 9.43
C SER A 639 43.49 40.75 10.27
N ASP A 640 44.75 40.80 9.87
CA ASP A 640 45.64 41.90 10.23
C ASP A 640 46.45 42.33 8.98
N ASP A 641 46.40 43.64 8.72
CA ASP A 641 47.28 44.48 7.90
C ASP A 641 47.32 44.42 6.35
N ALA A 642 46.65 43.49 5.65
CA ALA A 642 46.75 43.47 4.17
C ALA A 642 45.75 44.39 3.42
N LEU A 643 44.65 44.83 4.04
CA LEU A 643 43.59 45.62 3.39
C LEU A 643 43.57 47.11 3.79
N SER A 644 44.42 47.54 4.72
CA SER A 644 44.48 48.93 5.21
C SER A 644 45.27 49.90 4.32
N THR A 645 45.97 49.42 3.28
CA THR A 645 46.89 50.25 2.48
C THR A 645 46.31 50.87 1.21
N SER A 646 45.00 50.76 0.94
CA SER A 646 44.40 51.33 -0.28
C SER A 646 43.29 52.37 -0.07
N SER A 647 43.17 53.00 1.12
CA SER A 647 42.14 54.05 1.37
C SER A 647 42.63 55.34 2.03
N SER A 648 43.95 55.60 2.04
CA SER A 648 44.51 56.83 2.65
C SER A 648 45.38 57.66 1.69
N SER A 649 44.89 57.96 0.49
CA SER A 649 45.56 58.92 -0.41
C SER A 649 44.64 59.66 -1.39
N SER A 650 43.49 60.18 -0.93
CA SER A 650 42.85 61.31 -1.63
C SER A 650 41.90 62.11 -0.72
N SER A 651 42.45 62.89 0.20
CA SER A 651 41.78 64.10 0.72
C SER A 651 42.69 64.86 1.69
N ARG A 652 43.68 65.59 1.15
CA ARG A 652 44.30 66.75 1.81
C ARG A 652 45.28 67.42 0.85
N ALA A 653 44.82 68.47 0.17
CA ALA A 653 45.50 69.76 -0.02
C ALA A 653 44.82 70.52 -1.18
N SER A 654 44.30 71.70 -0.83
CA SER A 654 44.19 72.95 -1.61
C SER A 654 44.11 72.86 -3.13
#